data_AF-A0A0Q7DVH2-F1
#
_entry.id   AF-A0A0Q7DVH2-F1
#
_cell.length_a   1.000
_cell.length_b   1.000
_cell.length_c   1.000
_cell.angle_alpha   90.00
_cell.angle_beta   90.00
_cell.angle_gamma   90.00
#
_symmetry.space_group_name_H-M   'P 1'
#
loop_
_entity.id
_entity.type
_entity.pdbx_description
1 polymer ?
#
loop_
_entity_poly.entity_id
_entity_poly.type
_entity_poly.pdbx_seq_one_letter_code
_entity_poly.pdbx_strand_id
1 'polypeptide(L)'
;MATSENTGLKPRKSVVLSIVMWMLLAYFMLPLCWLLVNATKSNVDLFATFGLAFAPSFALFDNIQSLFAFQDGIFLRWFGNTVLYAVVGAGGAAVIAAMGGYALAKFDFHGRRGVLMAVLGASAVPGTALAVPTYMLFSQWGLINTELAVIIPALASPFGLFLMLVYAQDAVPDRGVEPVEQARQCRRGQSIAAALSAGDHRLAPRGAAADRRLPVPAAPLAVRHRRRRGQAMSALPIPRAIRRGAPTTTTMTKGEVIMIGLKTGSLIRAALAAGIAAAALFAGAANAQEPVQITFWTWLPDIQKTVDLFEAGHPNIKVKVENVGVGADQYTKIQNAVDAGSGGPDVAHMTYDAIPNFALTGALADVTKHGGESVRELFLPGVVGLVDINGGIYGIPQDFGPGVMYYRKDVFDEAGVAVPRTWAEFAAAGEAIHAKNPEHFITFIDPALVDAAYMGLWQLGAAPWTLEGGTNVTLDFNSDKARQWADYWTDLNAKGLTIESVMGSDAWFKQLGAGQMATWVVGAWGLQALTGVLPQNEGLWRVAPQPVWNEGDVGTSQFGGSGTVILEQSANKQAAVEFALWMNSSPEGVTSLKNDQGLLPTTNAAWEDPGFLDEEIAYLGGQKARQIFAESAKNSVVGWSWLPFQPYVGSVYKDTVGQAISGKTSIAEGFAAWQKRIAEYATEQGFTVTAK
;
A
#
# COMPACT_ATOMS: atom_id res chain seq x y z
N MET A 1 30.32 70.72 -10.56
CA MET A 1 31.01 70.27 -9.33
C MET A 1 29.93 69.77 -8.39
N ALA A 2 29.86 68.53 -7.93
CA ALA A 2 30.78 67.41 -7.94
C ALA A 2 30.01 66.10 -8.21
N THR A 3 30.61 65.22 -9.01
CA THR A 3 30.16 63.85 -9.31
C THR A 3 30.53 62.94 -8.13
N SER A 4 29.57 62.28 -7.48
CA SER A 4 29.89 61.16 -6.60
C SER A 4 30.14 59.92 -7.47
N GLU A 5 31.41 59.54 -7.60
CA GLU A 5 31.81 58.26 -8.18
C GLU A 5 31.16 57.12 -7.39
N ASN A 6 30.33 56.34 -8.08
CA ASN A 6 29.87 55.05 -7.56
C ASN A 6 31.03 54.06 -7.74
N THR A 7 31.89 53.96 -6.73
CA THR A 7 33.05 53.05 -6.73
C THR A 7 32.54 51.61 -6.85
N GLY A 8 32.73 51.01 -8.03
CA GLY A 8 32.48 49.60 -8.27
C GLY A 8 33.34 48.74 -7.35
N LEU A 9 32.73 48.21 -6.28
CA LEU A 9 33.33 47.17 -5.44
C LEU A 9 33.55 45.93 -6.32
N LYS A 10 34.80 45.69 -6.75
CA LYS A 10 35.18 44.41 -7.35
C LYS A 10 34.89 43.31 -6.32
N PRO A 11 34.03 42.31 -6.61
CA PRO A 11 33.73 41.26 -5.65
C PRO A 11 35.01 40.50 -5.31
N ARG A 12 35.43 40.55 -4.05
CA ARG A 12 36.54 39.75 -3.53
C ARG A 12 36.14 38.27 -3.60
N LYS A 13 36.84 37.49 -4.43
CA LYS A 13 36.64 36.04 -4.50
C LYS A 13 37.06 35.42 -3.16
N SER A 14 36.11 34.87 -2.41
CA SER A 14 36.38 34.18 -1.15
C SER A 14 36.76 32.73 -1.44
N VAL A 15 38.01 32.37 -1.17
CA VAL A 15 38.51 30.99 -1.33
C VAL A 15 37.71 30.02 -0.45
N VAL A 16 37.32 30.45 0.74
CA VAL A 16 36.48 29.66 1.66
C VAL A 16 35.12 29.37 1.04
N LEU A 17 34.45 30.39 0.48
CA LEU A 17 33.16 30.19 -0.18
C LEU A 17 33.30 29.28 -1.40
N SER A 18 34.38 29.41 -2.17
CA SER A 18 34.66 28.51 -3.29
C SER A 18 34.83 27.06 -2.84
N ILE A 19 35.57 26.80 -1.76
CA ILE A 19 35.74 25.44 -1.22
C ILE A 19 34.40 24.87 -0.73
N VAL A 20 33.60 25.67 -0.03
CA VAL A 20 32.25 25.27 0.41
C VAL A 20 31.35 24.94 -0.78
N MET A 21 31.38 25.75 -1.84
CA MET A 21 30.62 25.47 -3.06
C MET A 21 31.08 24.19 -3.76
N TRP A 22 32.39 23.89 -3.78
CA TRP A 22 32.91 22.63 -4.31
C TRP A 22 32.50 21.41 -3.49
N MET A 23 32.48 21.52 -2.16
CA MET A 23 32.01 20.43 -1.29
C MET A 23 30.51 20.18 -1.47
N LEU A 24 29.71 21.24 -1.56
CA LEU A 24 28.29 21.12 -1.85
C LEU A 24 28.05 20.50 -3.23
N LEU A 25 28.81 20.91 -4.25
CA LEU A 25 28.74 20.29 -5.57
C LEU A 25 29.06 18.80 -5.50
N ALA A 26 30.13 18.40 -4.81
CA ALA A 26 30.49 16.99 -4.64
C ALA A 26 29.37 16.20 -3.94
N TYR A 27 28.76 16.78 -2.90
CA TYR A 27 27.61 16.20 -2.22
C TYR A 27 26.40 16.02 -3.16
N PHE A 28 26.05 17.02 -3.97
CA PHE A 28 24.95 16.92 -4.93
C PHE A 28 25.24 15.98 -6.11
N MET A 29 26.51 15.76 -6.45
CA MET A 29 26.91 14.79 -7.47
C MET A 29 26.91 13.35 -6.95
N LEU A 30 26.99 13.14 -5.63
CA LEU A 30 27.10 11.80 -5.04
C LEU A 30 25.92 10.87 -5.42
N PRO A 31 24.64 11.30 -5.35
CA PRO A 31 23.52 10.46 -5.82
C PRO A 31 23.57 10.12 -7.31
N LEU A 32 24.10 11.02 -8.16
CA LEU A 32 24.25 10.77 -9.59
C LEU A 32 25.36 9.75 -9.87
N CYS A 33 26.50 9.89 -9.18
CA CYS A 33 27.57 8.90 -9.24
C CYS A 33 27.08 7.54 -8.73
N TRP A 34 26.32 7.52 -7.64
CA TRP A 34 25.69 6.31 -7.11
C TRP A 34 24.75 5.67 -8.14
N LEU A 35 23.89 6.45 -8.80
CA LEU A 35 22.98 5.94 -9.83
C LEU A 35 23.76 5.32 -11.00
N LEU A 36 24.80 6.01 -11.49
CA LEU A 36 25.61 5.53 -12.60
C LEU A 36 26.34 4.23 -12.27
N VAL A 37 26.93 4.14 -11.08
CA VAL A 37 27.62 2.92 -10.63
C VAL A 37 26.64 1.77 -10.50
N ASN A 38 25.49 1.98 -9.84
CA ASN A 38 24.54 0.90 -9.60
C ASN A 38 23.78 0.45 -10.84
N ALA A 39 23.57 1.33 -11.83
CA ALA A 39 23.01 0.94 -13.13
C ALA A 39 23.89 -0.09 -13.88
N THR A 40 25.18 -0.17 -13.55
CA THR A 40 26.11 -1.17 -14.15
C THR A 40 26.10 -2.52 -13.45
N LYS A 41 25.40 -2.67 -12.31
CA LYS A 41 25.42 -3.90 -11.50
C LYS A 41 24.28 -4.85 -11.85
N SER A 42 24.50 -6.14 -11.61
CA SER A 42 23.42 -7.13 -11.57
C SER A 42 22.55 -6.96 -10.31
N ASN A 43 21.36 -7.56 -10.28
CA ASN A 43 20.50 -7.54 -9.08
C ASN A 43 21.20 -8.10 -7.84
N VAL A 44 21.99 -9.18 -8.01
CA VAL A 44 22.74 -9.80 -6.91
C VAL A 44 23.85 -8.86 -6.41
N ASP A 45 24.60 -8.27 -7.34
CA ASP A 45 25.71 -7.38 -7.00
C ASP A 45 25.26 -6.05 -6.39
N LEU A 46 24.04 -5.60 -6.71
CA LEU A 46 23.44 -4.41 -6.11
C LEU A 46 23.38 -4.51 -4.58
N PHE A 47 23.15 -5.71 -4.05
CA PHE A 47 23.05 -5.98 -2.61
C PHE A 47 24.34 -6.54 -2.00
N ALA A 48 25.17 -7.23 -2.80
CA ALA A 48 26.43 -7.83 -2.31
C ALA A 48 27.63 -6.87 -2.30
N THR A 49 27.55 -5.71 -2.97
CA THR A 49 28.70 -4.81 -3.14
C THR A 49 28.46 -3.40 -2.59
N PHE A 50 29.54 -2.70 -2.23
CA PHE A 50 29.45 -1.32 -1.73
C PHE A 50 28.81 -0.37 -2.77
N GLY A 51 27.87 0.47 -2.33
CA GLY A 51 27.00 1.26 -3.22
C GLY A 51 27.69 2.27 -4.15
N LEU A 52 28.93 2.69 -3.85
CA LEU A 52 29.71 3.59 -4.74
C LEU A 52 30.83 2.87 -5.49
N ALA A 53 31.04 1.57 -5.26
CA ALA A 53 32.04 0.78 -5.97
C ALA A 53 31.40 0.00 -7.13
N PHE A 54 32.14 -0.13 -8.23
CA PHE A 54 31.75 -1.01 -9.33
C PHE A 54 31.80 -2.48 -8.89
N ALA A 55 30.86 -3.29 -9.38
CA ALA A 55 30.82 -4.72 -9.13
C ALA A 55 31.79 -5.48 -10.06
N PRO A 56 32.13 -6.75 -9.75
CA PRO A 56 32.92 -7.60 -10.63
C PRO A 56 32.21 -7.92 -11.96
N SER A 57 30.87 -7.93 -11.96
CA SER A 57 30.05 -8.10 -13.16
C SER A 57 29.59 -6.75 -13.72
N PHE A 58 29.50 -6.64 -15.04
CA PHE A 58 29.02 -5.44 -15.74
C PHE A 58 27.75 -5.78 -16.53
N ALA A 59 26.61 -5.26 -16.08
CA ALA A 59 25.27 -5.59 -16.58
C ALA A 59 24.51 -4.38 -17.17
N LEU A 60 25.20 -3.27 -17.47
CA LEU A 60 24.53 -2.02 -17.89
C LEU A 60 23.61 -2.21 -19.10
N PHE A 61 24.09 -2.89 -20.15
CA PHE A 61 23.32 -3.06 -21.38
C PHE A 61 22.14 -4.02 -21.18
N ASP A 62 22.32 -5.07 -20.39
CA ASP A 62 21.25 -6.00 -20.04
C ASP A 62 20.16 -5.29 -19.24
N ASN A 63 20.54 -4.48 -18.24
CA ASN A 63 19.60 -3.68 -17.46
C ASN A 63 18.80 -2.70 -18.34
N ILE A 64 19.46 -2.04 -19.30
CA ILE A 64 18.80 -1.15 -20.26
C ILE A 64 17.84 -1.93 -21.15
N GLN A 65 18.27 -3.08 -21.68
CA GLN A 65 17.42 -3.92 -22.52
C GLN A 65 16.21 -4.44 -21.73
N SER A 66 16.39 -4.91 -20.50
CA SER A 66 15.33 -5.34 -19.60
C SER A 66 14.35 -4.20 -19.30
N LEU A 67 14.83 -2.97 -19.08
CA LEU A 67 13.99 -1.80 -18.86
C LEU A 67 13.07 -1.52 -20.06
N PHE A 68 13.60 -1.60 -21.29
CA PHE A 68 12.81 -1.39 -22.51
C PHE A 68 11.97 -2.59 -22.92
N ALA A 69 12.29 -3.81 -22.45
CA ALA A 69 11.49 -5.02 -22.68
C ALA A 69 10.38 -5.22 -21.63
N PHE A 70 10.46 -4.53 -20.49
CA PHE A 70 9.53 -4.66 -19.38
C PHE A 70 8.08 -4.41 -19.80
N GLN A 71 7.20 -5.40 -19.56
CA GLN A 71 5.76 -5.38 -19.90
C GLN A 71 5.49 -4.86 -21.33
N ASP A 72 6.11 -5.51 -22.32
CA ASP A 72 6.00 -5.14 -23.75
C ASP A 72 6.43 -3.69 -24.04
N GLY A 73 7.40 -3.18 -23.28
CA GLY A 73 7.94 -1.83 -23.45
C GLY A 73 7.08 -0.73 -22.84
N ILE A 74 6.30 -1.03 -21.81
CA ILE A 74 5.45 -0.05 -21.10
C ILE A 74 6.25 1.17 -20.61
N PHE A 75 7.54 1.00 -20.32
CA PHE A 75 8.43 2.08 -19.91
C PHE A 75 8.44 3.24 -20.93
N LEU A 76 8.39 2.96 -22.24
CA LEU A 76 8.35 4.00 -23.27
C LEU A 76 7.08 4.85 -23.17
N ARG A 77 5.95 4.23 -22.81
CA ARG A 77 4.69 4.94 -22.59
C ARG A 77 4.76 5.78 -21.33
N TRP A 78 5.29 5.25 -20.23
CA TRP A 78 5.47 6.03 -18.99
C TRP A 78 6.39 7.23 -19.23
N PHE A 79 7.52 7.01 -19.90
CA PHE A 79 8.45 8.08 -20.27
C PHE A 79 7.78 9.12 -21.18
N GLY A 80 7.05 8.68 -22.20
CA GLY A 80 6.27 9.55 -23.08
C GLY A 80 5.23 10.38 -22.32
N ASN A 81 4.51 9.76 -21.38
CA ASN A 81 3.56 10.44 -20.50
C ASN A 81 4.26 11.48 -19.62
N THR A 82 5.40 11.15 -19.02
CA THR A 82 6.20 12.10 -18.23
C THR A 82 6.62 13.31 -19.06
N VAL A 83 7.12 13.09 -20.27
CA VAL A 83 7.49 14.17 -21.20
C VAL A 83 6.26 15.00 -21.57
N LEU A 84 5.15 14.36 -21.91
CA LEU A 84 3.89 15.04 -22.23
C LEU A 84 3.42 15.92 -21.07
N TYR A 85 3.37 15.39 -19.86
CA TYR A 85 2.89 16.11 -18.68
C TYR A 85 3.82 17.26 -18.31
N ALA A 86 5.14 17.07 -18.41
CA ALA A 86 6.11 18.11 -18.16
C ALA A 86 6.00 19.25 -19.19
N VAL A 87 5.94 18.93 -20.48
CA VAL A 87 5.87 19.93 -21.56
C VAL A 87 4.54 20.67 -21.56
N VAL A 88 3.42 19.93 -21.53
CA VAL A 88 2.08 20.53 -21.61
C VAL A 88 1.73 21.21 -20.30
N GLY A 89 1.97 20.56 -19.17
CA GLY A 89 1.68 21.11 -17.84
C GLY A 89 2.54 22.32 -17.53
N ALA A 90 3.87 22.18 -17.50
CA ALA A 90 4.75 23.28 -17.13
C ALA A 90 4.82 24.36 -18.22
N GLY A 91 4.89 23.97 -19.50
CA GLY A 91 4.91 24.91 -20.62
C GLY A 91 3.60 25.69 -20.73
N GLY A 92 2.46 25.02 -20.62
CA GLY A 92 1.15 25.68 -20.62
C GLY A 92 0.96 26.59 -19.42
N ALA A 93 1.36 26.15 -18.21
CA ALA A 93 1.34 26.99 -17.02
C ALA A 93 2.21 28.24 -17.19
N ALA A 94 3.41 28.10 -17.76
CA ALA A 94 4.31 29.23 -18.02
C ALA A 94 3.70 30.24 -18.99
N VAL A 95 3.04 29.79 -20.07
CA VAL A 95 2.35 30.66 -21.03
C VAL A 95 1.18 31.40 -20.36
N ILE A 96 0.31 30.68 -19.64
CA ILE A 96 -0.84 31.27 -18.93
C ILE A 96 -0.36 32.27 -17.87
N ALA A 97 0.66 31.90 -17.10
CA ALA A 97 1.28 32.76 -16.09
C ALA A 97 1.90 34.02 -16.71
N ALA A 98 2.61 33.90 -17.83
CA ALA A 98 3.21 35.04 -18.52
C ALA A 98 2.15 36.01 -19.03
N MET A 99 1.08 35.50 -19.67
CA MET A 99 -0.03 36.31 -20.15
C MET A 99 -0.79 36.99 -19.01
N GLY A 100 -1.15 36.23 -17.97
CA GLY A 100 -1.88 36.74 -16.80
C GLY A 100 -1.05 37.73 -15.98
N GLY A 101 0.22 37.42 -15.75
CA GLY A 101 1.17 38.28 -15.04
C GLY A 101 1.41 39.60 -15.77
N TYR A 102 1.62 39.56 -17.08
CA TYR A 102 1.73 40.77 -17.91
C TYR A 102 0.45 41.60 -17.88
N ALA A 103 -0.71 40.95 -18.02
CA ALA A 103 -1.99 41.64 -18.01
C ALA A 103 -2.23 42.36 -16.68
N LEU A 104 -1.95 41.68 -15.56
CA LEU A 104 -2.04 42.26 -14.22
C LEU A 104 -0.98 43.31 -13.94
N ALA A 105 0.19 43.24 -14.58
CA ALA A 105 1.25 44.24 -14.44
C ALA A 105 0.88 45.54 -15.14
N LYS A 106 0.38 45.48 -16.38
CA LYS A 106 0.29 46.63 -17.28
C LYS A 106 -1.09 47.24 -17.47
N PHE A 107 -2.17 46.50 -17.26
CA PHE A 107 -3.52 47.03 -17.48
C PHE A 107 -4.26 47.31 -16.17
N ASP A 108 -4.92 48.46 -16.11
CA ASP A 108 -5.87 48.81 -15.06
C ASP A 108 -7.31 48.47 -15.49
N PHE A 109 -7.90 47.48 -14.83
CA PHE A 109 -9.27 47.04 -15.10
C PHE A 109 -10.06 46.82 -13.81
N HIS A 110 -11.39 46.91 -13.93
CA HIS A 110 -12.31 46.70 -12.82
C HIS A 110 -12.18 45.26 -12.29
N GLY A 111 -11.85 45.12 -10.99
CA GLY A 111 -11.63 43.81 -10.35
C GLY A 111 -10.17 43.37 -10.23
N ARG A 112 -9.20 44.12 -10.79
CA ARG A 112 -7.75 43.82 -10.74
C ARG A 112 -7.24 43.48 -9.32
N ARG A 113 -7.65 44.26 -8.32
CA ARG A 113 -7.28 44.01 -6.90
C ARG A 113 -7.85 42.70 -6.36
N GLY A 114 -9.07 42.32 -6.76
CA GLY A 114 -9.67 41.05 -6.35
C GLY A 114 -8.92 39.84 -6.92
N VAL A 115 -8.55 39.91 -8.20
CA VAL A 115 -7.72 38.88 -8.85
C VAL A 115 -6.36 38.75 -8.18
N LEU A 116 -5.70 39.86 -7.85
CA LEU A 116 -4.40 39.85 -7.19
C LEU A 116 -4.48 39.23 -5.78
N MET A 117 -5.52 39.55 -5.01
CA MET A 117 -5.74 38.93 -3.69
C MET A 117 -6.06 37.43 -3.81
N ALA A 118 -6.80 37.01 -4.83
CA ALA A 118 -7.07 35.60 -5.09
C ALA A 118 -5.80 34.81 -5.46
N VAL A 119 -4.92 35.38 -6.28
CA VAL A 119 -3.63 34.77 -6.64
C VAL A 119 -2.74 34.61 -5.41
N LEU A 120 -2.60 35.67 -4.60
CA LEU A 120 -1.81 35.63 -3.37
C LEU A 120 -2.39 34.61 -2.38
N GLY A 121 -3.71 34.58 -2.21
CA GLY A 121 -4.39 33.59 -1.36
C GLY A 121 -4.19 32.16 -1.84
N ALA A 122 -4.32 31.91 -3.15
CA ALA A 122 -4.10 30.58 -3.74
C ALA A 122 -2.64 30.14 -3.62
N SER A 123 -1.67 31.06 -3.70
CA SER A 123 -0.24 30.75 -3.53
C SER A 123 0.14 30.38 -2.09
N ALA A 124 -0.67 30.78 -1.10
CA ALA A 124 -0.45 30.45 0.31
C ALA A 124 -0.91 29.03 0.67
N VAL A 125 -1.76 28.40 -0.17
CA VAL A 125 -2.23 27.04 0.08
C VAL A 125 -1.17 26.03 -0.38
N PRO A 126 -0.71 25.13 0.50
CA PRO A 126 0.21 24.07 0.10
C PRO A 126 -0.43 23.19 -0.99
N GLY A 127 0.31 22.88 -2.06
CA GLY A 127 -0.20 22.03 -3.13
C GLY A 127 -0.66 20.64 -2.63
N THR A 128 -0.03 20.13 -1.58
CA THR A 128 -0.43 18.88 -0.90
C THR A 128 -1.81 18.96 -0.25
N ALA A 129 -2.22 20.11 0.27
CA ALA A 129 -3.54 20.31 0.87
C ALA A 129 -4.67 20.29 -0.18
N LEU A 130 -4.34 20.59 -1.44
CA LEU A 130 -5.28 20.56 -2.55
C LEU A 130 -5.39 19.18 -3.22
N ALA A 131 -4.54 18.21 -2.86
CA ALA A 131 -4.53 16.90 -3.51
C ALA A 131 -5.86 16.16 -3.37
N VAL A 132 -6.38 16.04 -2.14
CA VAL A 132 -7.66 15.34 -1.87
C VAL A 132 -8.86 16.07 -2.48
N PRO A 133 -9.04 17.40 -2.29
CA PRO A 133 -10.13 18.12 -2.95
C PRO A 133 -10.08 18.05 -4.48
N THR A 134 -8.88 18.16 -5.07
CA THR A 134 -8.70 18.05 -6.52
C THR A 134 -9.06 16.64 -6.99
N TYR A 135 -8.61 15.60 -6.29
CA TYR A 135 -9.00 14.22 -6.61
C TYR A 135 -10.53 14.04 -6.60
N MET A 136 -11.22 14.48 -5.53
CA MET A 136 -12.68 14.38 -5.43
C MET A 136 -13.39 15.14 -6.55
N LEU A 137 -12.90 16.32 -6.91
CA LEU A 137 -13.44 17.13 -8.00
C LEU A 137 -13.34 16.42 -9.35
N PHE A 138 -12.15 15.88 -9.67
CA PHE A 138 -11.91 15.17 -10.93
C PHE A 138 -12.60 13.82 -10.97
N SER A 139 -12.83 13.18 -9.81
CA SER A 139 -13.65 11.98 -9.69
C SER A 139 -15.11 12.27 -10.04
N GLN A 140 -15.68 13.37 -9.55
CA GLN A 140 -17.05 13.78 -9.89
C GLN A 140 -17.20 14.13 -11.38
N TRP A 141 -16.14 14.65 -12.01
CA TRP A 141 -16.12 14.98 -13.43
C TRP A 141 -15.83 13.79 -14.34
N GLY A 142 -15.56 12.60 -13.78
CA GLY A 142 -15.20 11.41 -14.57
C GLY A 142 -13.88 11.54 -15.31
N LEU A 143 -12.99 12.43 -14.85
CA LEU A 143 -11.66 12.65 -15.43
C LEU A 143 -10.57 11.82 -14.75
N ILE A 144 -10.89 11.11 -13.66
CA ILE A 144 -9.98 10.16 -13.03
C ILE A 144 -9.54 9.09 -14.03
N ASN A 145 -8.29 8.63 -13.90
CA ASN A 145 -7.65 7.71 -14.84
C ASN A 145 -7.42 8.25 -16.27
N THR A 146 -7.43 9.57 -16.46
CA THR A 146 -7.06 10.22 -17.73
C THR A 146 -5.86 11.15 -17.56
N GLU A 147 -5.14 11.41 -18.65
CA GLU A 147 -4.01 12.36 -18.70
C GLU A 147 -4.43 13.78 -18.26
N LEU A 148 -5.70 14.14 -18.50
CA LEU A 148 -6.26 15.44 -18.15
C LEU A 148 -6.32 15.70 -16.65
N ALA A 149 -6.46 14.65 -15.82
CA ALA A 149 -6.45 14.78 -14.38
C ALA A 149 -5.11 15.27 -13.82
N VAL A 150 -4.02 15.08 -14.58
CA VAL A 150 -2.69 15.58 -14.21
C VAL A 150 -2.40 16.92 -14.89
N ILE A 151 -2.77 17.07 -16.17
CA ILE A 151 -2.47 18.25 -16.96
C ILE A 151 -3.25 19.48 -16.48
N ILE A 152 -4.56 19.37 -16.23
CA ILE A 152 -5.40 20.53 -15.91
C ILE A 152 -4.97 21.21 -14.61
N PRO A 153 -4.73 20.48 -13.49
CA PRO A 153 -4.21 21.11 -12.28
C PRO A 153 -2.81 21.72 -12.50
N ALA A 154 -1.95 21.06 -13.28
CA ALA A 154 -0.60 21.55 -13.54
C ALA A 154 -0.56 22.88 -14.32
N LEU A 155 -1.57 23.16 -15.17
CA LEU A 155 -1.70 24.42 -15.89
C LEU A 155 -1.98 25.62 -14.96
N ALA A 156 -2.54 25.37 -13.78
CA ALA A 156 -2.89 26.40 -12.81
C ALA A 156 -1.72 26.64 -11.83
N SER A 157 -0.90 27.65 -12.12
CA SER A 157 0.23 28.04 -11.26
C SER A 157 0.06 29.46 -10.70
N PRO A 158 -0.58 29.63 -9.51
CA PRO A 158 -0.69 30.93 -8.86
C PRO A 158 0.67 31.58 -8.59
N PHE A 159 1.63 30.76 -8.15
CA PHE A 159 3.00 31.21 -7.91
C PHE A 159 3.70 31.62 -9.21
N GLY A 160 3.57 30.85 -10.29
CA GLY A 160 4.12 31.21 -11.59
C GLY A 160 3.55 32.53 -12.12
N LEU A 161 2.25 32.74 -11.97
CA LEU A 161 1.58 33.98 -12.37
C LEU A 161 2.05 35.19 -11.53
N PHE A 162 2.26 35.00 -10.22
CA PHE A 162 2.85 36.02 -9.36
C PHE A 162 4.30 36.36 -9.76
N LEU A 163 5.13 35.36 -10.04
CA LEU A 163 6.50 35.59 -10.53
C LEU A 163 6.51 36.38 -11.84
N MET A 164 5.62 36.05 -12.78
CA MET A 164 5.51 36.74 -14.06
C MET A 164 4.98 38.17 -13.92
N LEU A 165 4.10 38.44 -12.94
CA LEU A 165 3.66 39.78 -12.58
C LEU A 165 4.84 40.64 -12.13
N VAL A 166 5.63 40.16 -11.17
CA VAL A 166 6.81 40.88 -10.65
C VAL A 166 7.84 41.10 -11.77
N TYR A 167 8.11 40.05 -12.54
CA TYR A 167 9.01 40.14 -13.68
C TYR A 167 8.54 41.18 -14.72
N ALA A 168 7.26 41.19 -15.09
CA ALA A 168 6.72 42.13 -16.07
C ALA A 168 6.67 43.58 -15.57
N GLN A 169 6.57 43.80 -14.25
CA GLN A 169 6.69 45.14 -13.66
C GLN A 169 8.11 45.69 -13.81
N ASP A 170 9.12 44.86 -13.56
CA ASP A 170 10.52 45.29 -13.58
C ASP A 170 11.14 45.30 -14.99
N ALA A 171 10.83 44.29 -15.81
CA ALA A 171 11.50 44.06 -17.09
C ALA A 171 10.89 44.84 -18.28
N VAL A 172 9.62 45.24 -18.21
CA VAL A 172 8.92 45.95 -19.30
C VAL A 172 8.67 47.41 -18.91
N PRO A 173 9.28 48.41 -19.56
CA PRO A 173 9.02 49.82 -19.26
C PRO A 173 7.56 50.24 -19.55
N ASP A 174 6.97 51.08 -18.70
CA ASP A 174 5.63 51.65 -18.90
C ASP A 174 5.64 52.63 -20.09
N ARG A 175 5.38 52.13 -21.29
CA ARG A 175 5.23 52.98 -22.48
C ARG A 175 3.81 53.53 -22.56
N GLY A 176 3.65 54.77 -22.09
CA GLY A 176 2.59 55.69 -22.54
C GLY A 176 1.19 55.49 -21.94
N VAL A 177 1.03 55.81 -20.64
CA VAL A 177 -0.23 56.37 -20.13
C VAL A 177 0.08 57.84 -19.78
N GLU A 178 -0.62 58.76 -20.44
CA GLU A 178 -0.32 60.20 -20.46
C GLU A 178 -0.19 60.89 -19.07
N PRO A 179 0.51 62.05 -18.98
CA PRO A 179 0.85 62.77 -17.73
C PRO A 179 -0.31 63.31 -16.88
N VAL A 180 -1.57 62.98 -17.20
CA VAL A 180 -2.75 63.58 -16.55
C VAL A 180 -3.07 62.91 -15.20
N GLU A 181 -2.66 61.66 -15.00
CA GLU A 181 -2.95 60.92 -13.75
C GLU A 181 -1.93 61.13 -12.64
N GLN A 182 -0.65 61.33 -12.98
CA GLN A 182 0.37 61.76 -12.00
C GLN A 182 0.02 63.13 -11.38
N ALA A 183 -0.58 64.04 -12.15
CA ALA A 183 -1.05 65.34 -11.66
C ALA A 183 -2.28 65.23 -10.73
N ARG A 184 -3.08 64.15 -10.82
CA ARG A 184 -4.17 63.84 -9.87
C ARG A 184 -3.64 63.19 -8.58
N GLN A 185 -2.64 62.31 -8.68
CA GLN A 185 -2.03 61.66 -7.53
C GLN A 185 -1.26 62.65 -6.63
N CYS A 186 -0.52 63.60 -7.22
CA CYS A 186 0.16 64.67 -6.47
C CYS A 186 -0.80 65.61 -5.73
N ARG A 187 -1.97 65.93 -6.32
CA ARG A 187 -2.99 66.77 -5.66
C ARG A 187 -3.67 66.08 -4.47
N ARG A 188 -3.80 64.76 -4.50
CA ARG A 188 -4.28 63.93 -3.38
C ARG A 188 -3.23 63.74 -2.28
N GLY A 189 -1.94 63.67 -2.64
CA GLY A 189 -0.84 63.59 -1.68
C GLY A 189 -0.64 64.88 -0.86
N GLN A 190 -0.78 66.05 -1.49
CA GLN A 190 -0.63 67.34 -0.80
C GLN A 190 -1.77 67.66 0.17
N SER A 191 -3.00 67.19 -0.11
CA SER A 191 -4.16 67.37 0.77
C SER A 191 -4.11 66.48 2.01
N ILE A 192 -3.46 65.31 1.92
CA ILE A 192 -3.22 64.41 3.07
C ILE A 192 -2.04 64.89 3.91
N ALA A 193 -0.98 65.44 3.29
CA ALA A 193 0.15 66.04 4.00
C ALA A 193 -0.25 67.31 4.79
N ALA A 194 -1.17 68.12 4.26
CA ALA A 194 -1.73 69.29 4.96
C ALA A 194 -2.62 68.89 6.16
N ALA A 195 -3.33 67.75 6.06
CA ALA A 195 -4.13 67.22 7.16
C ALA A 195 -3.29 66.55 8.27
N LEU A 196 -2.12 66.01 7.92
CA LEU A 196 -1.20 65.36 8.87
C LEU A 196 -0.22 66.33 9.56
N SER A 197 -0.02 67.54 9.03
CA SER A 197 0.80 68.59 9.66
C SER A 197 0.08 69.35 10.78
N ALA A 198 -1.24 69.15 10.97
CA ALA A 198 -2.07 69.95 11.86
C ALA A 198 -2.45 69.28 13.20
N GLY A 199 -1.79 68.17 13.56
CA GLY A 199 -2.17 67.41 14.77
C GLY A 199 -0.98 66.89 15.55
N ASP A 200 -0.32 67.76 16.31
CA ASP A 200 0.50 67.35 17.45
C ASP A 200 0.09 68.14 18.70
N HIS A 201 0.23 67.49 19.86
CA HIS A 201 0.12 67.96 21.25
C HIS A 201 -1.21 67.77 22.01
N ARG A 202 -1.35 66.63 22.72
CA ARG A 202 -1.14 66.50 24.19
C ARG A 202 -1.81 65.25 24.79
N LEU A 203 -1.04 64.58 25.65
CA LEU A 203 -1.40 63.51 26.59
C LEU A 203 -2.38 63.98 27.69
N ALA A 204 -3.32 63.11 28.11
CA ALA A 204 -3.63 62.73 29.52
C ALA A 204 -4.98 61.96 29.67
N PRO A 205 -5.21 61.17 30.76
CA PRO A 205 -5.93 59.88 30.72
C PRO A 205 -7.16 59.74 31.68
N ARG A 206 -7.72 58.50 31.79
CA ARG A 206 -8.83 57.96 32.65
C ARG A 206 -10.20 57.96 31.94
N GLY A 207 -11.13 57.03 32.07
CA GLY A 207 -11.35 55.87 32.93
C GLY A 207 -12.88 55.73 33.21
N ALA A 208 -13.41 54.51 33.14
CA ALA A 208 -14.68 54.02 33.74
C ALA A 208 -16.06 54.18 33.03
N ALA A 209 -16.83 53.08 33.17
CA ALA A 209 -18.27 52.96 33.48
C ALA A 209 -19.33 52.71 32.37
N ALA A 210 -19.82 51.46 32.41
CA ALA A 210 -21.17 50.91 32.24
C ALA A 210 -22.40 51.86 32.15
N ASP A 211 -23.37 51.49 31.29
CA ASP A 211 -24.67 50.84 31.66
C ASP A 211 -25.86 51.21 30.72
N ARG A 212 -26.79 50.26 30.58
CA ARG A 212 -28.23 50.33 30.23
C ARG A 212 -28.78 50.68 28.82
N ARG A 213 -29.22 49.58 28.16
CA ARG A 213 -30.64 49.15 27.87
C ARG A 213 -31.61 49.93 26.94
N LEU A 214 -32.22 49.12 26.03
CA LEU A 214 -33.59 49.09 25.44
C LEU A 214 -33.87 49.92 24.15
N PRO A 215 -34.94 49.61 23.36
CA PRO A 215 -35.58 48.33 22.99
C PRO A 215 -35.97 48.19 21.48
N VAL A 216 -36.53 47.01 21.13
CA VAL A 216 -37.06 46.52 19.84
C VAL A 216 -38.44 47.12 19.46
N PRO A 217 -38.87 47.09 18.18
CA PRO A 217 -40.08 46.31 17.85
C PRO A 217 -39.99 45.49 16.54
N ALA A 218 -40.88 44.49 16.41
CA ALA A 218 -40.89 43.44 15.39
C ALA A 218 -42.11 43.49 14.45
N ALA A 219 -41.94 42.86 13.27
CA ALA A 219 -42.91 42.10 12.44
C ALA A 219 -43.91 42.86 11.52
N PRO A 220 -44.58 42.19 10.54
CA PRO A 220 -44.33 40.88 9.90
C PRO A 220 -44.32 40.89 8.34
N LEU A 221 -43.75 39.84 7.76
CA LEU A 221 -43.83 39.46 6.34
C LEU A 221 -45.05 38.54 6.08
N ALA A 222 -45.85 38.86 5.07
CA ALA A 222 -46.91 38.00 4.54
C ALA A 222 -46.56 37.54 3.11
N VAL A 223 -46.44 36.23 2.94
CA VAL A 223 -46.21 35.52 1.68
C VAL A 223 -47.52 35.43 0.90
N ARG A 224 -47.50 35.78 -0.39
CA ARG A 224 -48.64 35.61 -1.31
C ARG A 224 -48.20 34.81 -2.54
N HIS A 225 -48.54 33.53 -2.58
CA HIS A 225 -48.45 32.68 -3.77
C HIS A 225 -49.46 33.12 -4.83
N ARG A 226 -49.02 33.24 -6.09
CA ARG A 226 -49.91 33.31 -7.27
C ARG A 226 -49.60 32.14 -8.20
N ARG A 227 -50.58 31.24 -8.34
CA ARG A 227 -50.66 30.19 -9.37
C ARG A 227 -50.86 30.83 -10.76
N ARG A 228 -50.23 30.26 -11.79
CA ARG A 228 -50.83 30.13 -13.12
C ARG A 228 -50.50 28.77 -13.73
N ARG A 229 -51.56 28.15 -14.26
CA ARG A 229 -51.62 26.85 -14.96
C ARG A 229 -51.07 26.97 -16.38
N GLY A 230 -50.38 25.90 -16.80
CA GLY A 230 -50.73 25.06 -17.96
C GLY A 230 -50.65 25.66 -19.36
N GLN A 231 -49.67 25.17 -20.13
CA GLN A 231 -49.84 24.89 -21.56
C GLN A 231 -49.01 23.64 -21.91
N ALA A 232 -49.67 22.67 -22.54
CA ALA A 232 -49.13 21.43 -23.08
C ALA A 232 -48.79 21.62 -24.57
N MET A 233 -47.79 20.88 -25.06
CA MET A 233 -47.52 20.43 -26.45
C MET A 233 -46.04 19.99 -26.47
N SER A 234 -45.56 18.92 -27.09
CA SER A 234 -46.13 17.79 -27.83
C SER A 234 -44.99 16.75 -27.92
N ALA A 235 -45.34 15.46 -27.79
CA ALA A 235 -44.41 14.36 -28.00
C ALA A 235 -44.18 14.11 -29.50
N LEU A 236 -42.94 13.80 -29.88
CA LEU A 236 -42.59 13.17 -31.16
C LEU A 236 -41.64 11.98 -30.91
N PRO A 237 -41.68 10.94 -31.76
CA PRO A 237 -41.51 9.55 -31.35
C PRO A 237 -40.13 8.97 -31.63
N ILE A 238 -39.73 8.01 -30.79
CA ILE A 238 -38.57 7.13 -30.99
C ILE A 238 -39.05 5.86 -31.73
N PRO A 239 -38.47 5.47 -32.88
CA PRO A 239 -38.81 4.19 -33.49
C PRO A 239 -38.11 3.03 -32.78
N ARG A 240 -38.89 1.98 -32.47
CA ARG A 240 -38.43 0.70 -31.94
C ARG A 240 -38.34 -0.34 -33.07
N ALA A 241 -37.37 -1.22 -32.90
CA ALA A 241 -37.30 -2.63 -33.34
C ALA A 241 -36.90 -2.93 -34.80
N ILE A 242 -35.76 -3.62 -34.93
CA ILE A 242 -35.63 -4.78 -35.84
C ILE A 242 -35.02 -5.94 -35.04
N ARG A 243 -35.72 -7.07 -35.07
CA ARG A 243 -35.38 -8.37 -34.46
C ARG A 243 -34.45 -9.19 -35.36
N ARG A 244 -33.59 -9.97 -34.70
CA ARG A 244 -33.08 -11.32 -35.01
C ARG A 244 -33.16 -11.84 -36.46
N GLY A 245 -31.99 -12.15 -37.02
CA GLY A 245 -31.81 -13.12 -38.11
C GLY A 245 -30.53 -13.94 -37.86
N ALA A 246 -30.64 -15.26 -37.91
CA ALA A 246 -29.59 -16.25 -37.69
C ALA A 246 -28.53 -16.26 -38.81
N PRO A 247 -27.32 -16.81 -38.58
CA PRO A 247 -26.27 -16.85 -39.60
C PRO A 247 -26.57 -17.93 -40.65
N THR A 248 -26.52 -17.54 -41.92
CA THR A 248 -26.65 -18.45 -43.06
C THR A 248 -25.26 -18.78 -43.58
N THR A 249 -24.93 -20.07 -43.57
CA THR A 249 -23.75 -20.70 -44.17
C THR A 249 -23.64 -20.34 -45.65
N THR A 250 -22.47 -19.92 -46.12
CA THR A 250 -22.17 -19.90 -47.55
C THR A 250 -20.75 -20.40 -47.79
N THR A 251 -20.70 -21.61 -48.32
CA THR A 251 -19.61 -22.27 -49.02
C THR A 251 -18.91 -21.34 -50.01
N MET A 252 -17.58 -21.23 -49.94
CA MET A 252 -16.75 -20.82 -51.05
C MET A 252 -15.79 -21.94 -51.43
N THR A 253 -16.06 -22.51 -52.60
CA THR A 253 -15.28 -23.52 -53.31
C THR A 253 -14.03 -22.91 -53.94
N LYS A 254 -12.92 -23.66 -53.88
CA LYS A 254 -11.67 -23.43 -54.60
C LYS A 254 -11.88 -23.57 -56.12
N GLY A 255 -11.33 -22.63 -56.89
CA GLY A 255 -10.99 -22.77 -58.31
C GLY A 255 -9.65 -22.05 -58.55
N GLU A 256 -8.56 -22.81 -58.67
CA GLU A 256 -7.82 -23.03 -59.93
C GLU A 256 -6.84 -21.90 -60.30
N VAL A 257 -5.54 -22.15 -60.09
CA VAL A 257 -4.48 -21.78 -61.05
C VAL A 257 -3.50 -22.96 -61.13
N ILE A 258 -3.05 -23.19 -62.35
CA ILE A 258 -2.56 -24.42 -62.96
C ILE A 258 -1.08 -24.22 -63.40
N MET A 259 -0.29 -25.33 -63.42
CA MET A 259 0.90 -25.61 -64.29
C MET A 259 2.28 -24.99 -63.87
N ILE A 260 3.49 -25.60 -63.94
CA ILE A 260 4.19 -26.72 -64.64
C ILE A 260 5.47 -27.03 -63.78
N GLY A 261 6.13 -28.19 -63.68
CA GLY A 261 6.00 -29.54 -64.26
C GLY A 261 7.23 -30.44 -63.98
N LEU A 262 7.13 -31.70 -64.44
CA LEU A 262 8.17 -32.75 -64.70
C LEU A 262 8.98 -33.30 -63.48
N LYS A 263 9.28 -34.60 -63.31
CA LYS A 263 9.19 -35.82 -64.15
C LYS A 263 9.41 -37.10 -63.27
N THR A 264 8.57 -38.12 -63.49
CA THR A 264 8.82 -39.60 -63.55
C THR A 264 9.76 -40.35 -62.57
N GLY A 265 9.27 -41.46 -61.98
CA GLY A 265 10.13 -42.61 -61.59
C GLY A 265 9.63 -43.64 -60.56
N SER A 266 8.62 -44.44 -60.90
CA SER A 266 8.34 -45.84 -60.47
C SER A 266 8.67 -46.36 -59.04
N LEU A 267 7.60 -46.63 -58.29
CA LEU A 267 7.24 -47.91 -57.64
C LEU A 267 8.38 -48.89 -57.26
N ILE A 268 8.57 -49.10 -55.95
CA ILE A 268 8.51 -50.38 -55.21
C ILE A 268 8.82 -50.06 -53.74
N ARG A 269 7.79 -50.04 -52.88
CA ARG A 269 7.82 -50.32 -51.41
C ARG A 269 6.43 -50.10 -50.79
N ALA A 270 5.41 -50.68 -51.41
CA ALA A 270 4.08 -50.83 -50.81
C ALA A 270 3.99 -52.22 -50.16
N ALA A 271 4.51 -52.36 -48.93
CA ALA A 271 4.22 -53.49 -48.03
C ALA A 271 4.60 -53.25 -46.55
N LEU A 272 4.74 -52.00 -46.10
CA LEU A 272 4.91 -51.69 -44.66
C LEU A 272 4.32 -50.33 -44.27
N ALA A 273 3.20 -49.93 -44.89
CA ALA A 273 2.47 -48.69 -44.58
C ALA A 273 0.95 -48.88 -44.47
N ALA A 274 0.46 -50.13 -44.50
CA ALA A 274 -0.97 -50.43 -44.36
C ALA A 274 -1.38 -50.77 -42.90
N GLY A 275 -0.44 -50.77 -41.95
CA GLY A 275 -0.70 -51.01 -40.52
C GLY A 275 -0.81 -49.75 -39.66
N ILE A 276 -0.46 -48.57 -40.18
CA ILE A 276 -0.42 -47.31 -39.39
C ILE A 276 -1.57 -46.35 -39.76
N ALA A 277 -2.24 -46.53 -40.91
CA ALA A 277 -3.33 -45.64 -41.33
C ALA A 277 -4.70 -45.97 -40.73
N ALA A 278 -4.87 -47.11 -40.05
CA ALA A 278 -6.15 -47.48 -39.40
C ALA A 278 -6.22 -47.13 -37.90
N ALA A 279 -5.11 -46.74 -37.27
CA ALA A 279 -5.08 -46.24 -35.89
C ALA A 279 -5.30 -44.71 -35.80
N ALA A 280 -5.25 -44.00 -36.93
CA ALA A 280 -5.42 -42.55 -37.01
C ALA A 280 -6.86 -42.09 -37.29
N LEU A 281 -7.83 -43.01 -37.39
CA LEU A 281 -9.25 -42.70 -37.65
C LEU A 281 -10.17 -42.85 -36.42
N PHE A 282 -9.60 -43.17 -35.24
CA PHE A 282 -10.31 -43.14 -33.95
C PHE A 282 -9.62 -42.34 -32.85
N ALA A 283 -8.49 -41.67 -33.14
CA ALA A 283 -7.98 -40.61 -32.28
C ALA A 283 -8.84 -39.37 -32.54
N GLY A 284 -9.92 -39.24 -31.77
CA GLY A 284 -10.77 -38.06 -31.80
C GLY A 284 -9.91 -36.80 -31.77
N ALA A 285 -10.17 -35.90 -32.71
CA ALA A 285 -9.73 -34.53 -32.61
C ALA A 285 -10.31 -33.97 -31.30
N ALA A 286 -9.54 -34.06 -30.22
CA ALA A 286 -9.73 -33.19 -29.08
C ALA A 286 -9.58 -31.79 -29.64
N ASN A 287 -10.67 -31.04 -29.71
CA ASN A 287 -10.61 -29.60 -29.88
C ASN A 287 -9.63 -29.09 -28.83
N ALA A 288 -8.43 -28.70 -29.25
CA ALA A 288 -7.51 -27.96 -28.39
C ALA A 288 -8.14 -26.59 -28.20
N GLN A 289 -9.03 -26.50 -27.21
CA GLN A 289 -9.60 -25.27 -26.73
C GLN A 289 -8.41 -24.38 -26.31
N GLU A 290 -8.40 -23.12 -26.76
CA GLU A 290 -7.33 -22.20 -26.38
C GLU A 290 -7.18 -22.19 -24.85
N PRO A 291 -5.95 -22.25 -24.31
CA PRO A 291 -5.74 -22.30 -22.88
C PRO A 291 -6.46 -21.15 -22.17
N VAL A 292 -7.14 -21.45 -21.08
CA VAL A 292 -7.81 -20.44 -20.26
C VAL A 292 -6.73 -19.62 -19.56
N GLN A 293 -6.67 -18.32 -19.84
CA GLN A 293 -5.78 -17.41 -19.13
C GLN A 293 -6.46 -16.88 -17.87
N ILE A 294 -5.80 -17.03 -16.73
CA ILE A 294 -6.18 -16.42 -15.46
C ILE A 294 -5.11 -15.42 -15.01
N THR A 295 -5.51 -14.33 -14.39
CA THR A 295 -4.60 -13.34 -13.79
C THR A 295 -4.52 -13.56 -12.28
N PHE A 296 -3.30 -13.65 -11.75
CA PHE A 296 -3.01 -13.83 -10.34
C PHE A 296 -2.28 -12.62 -9.77
N TRP A 297 -2.91 -11.91 -8.83
CA TRP A 297 -2.28 -10.80 -8.09
C TRP A 297 -1.65 -11.28 -6.80
N THR A 298 -0.34 -11.13 -6.66
CA THR A 298 0.39 -11.55 -5.47
C THR A 298 1.64 -10.72 -5.25
N TRP A 299 1.99 -10.54 -3.98
CA TRP A 299 3.23 -9.89 -3.56
C TRP A 299 4.36 -10.87 -3.26
N LEU A 300 4.13 -12.18 -3.39
CA LEU A 300 5.17 -13.18 -3.16
C LEU A 300 6.28 -13.05 -4.22
N PRO A 301 7.54 -12.83 -3.82
CA PRO A 301 8.66 -12.77 -4.76
C PRO A 301 8.85 -14.15 -5.41
N ASP A 302 9.43 -14.22 -6.62
CA ASP A 302 9.79 -15.49 -7.28
C ASP A 302 8.69 -16.56 -7.45
N ILE A 303 7.41 -16.20 -7.25
CA ILE A 303 6.26 -17.12 -7.33
C ILE A 303 6.07 -17.74 -8.72
N GLN A 304 6.69 -17.15 -9.75
CA GLN A 304 6.64 -17.65 -11.13
C GLN A 304 7.17 -19.08 -11.22
N LYS A 305 8.14 -19.49 -10.39
CA LYS A 305 8.61 -20.89 -10.35
C LYS A 305 7.49 -21.88 -10.00
N THR A 306 6.69 -21.56 -9.00
CA THR A 306 5.52 -22.36 -8.58
C THR A 306 4.48 -22.38 -9.69
N VAL A 307 4.27 -21.25 -10.37
CA VAL A 307 3.36 -21.15 -11.52
C VAL A 307 3.83 -22.02 -12.69
N ASP A 308 5.12 -22.02 -13.01
CA ASP A 308 5.66 -22.81 -14.11
C ASP A 308 5.48 -24.32 -13.86
N LEU A 309 5.61 -24.75 -12.60
CA LEU A 309 5.31 -26.13 -12.18
C LEU A 309 3.83 -26.48 -12.40
N PHE A 310 2.92 -25.55 -12.06
CA PHE A 310 1.49 -25.74 -12.33
C PHE A 310 1.22 -25.85 -13.82
N GLU A 311 1.70 -24.91 -14.63
CA GLU A 311 1.44 -24.88 -16.08
C GLU A 311 2.01 -26.10 -16.81
N ALA A 312 3.08 -26.71 -16.30
CA ALA A 312 3.62 -27.95 -16.84
C ALA A 312 2.67 -29.15 -16.64
N GLY A 313 1.93 -29.19 -15.53
CA GLY A 313 0.92 -30.21 -15.24
C GLY A 313 -0.48 -29.88 -15.81
N HIS A 314 -0.76 -28.60 -16.03
CA HIS A 314 -2.08 -28.09 -16.44
C HIS A 314 -1.97 -27.24 -17.72
N PRO A 315 -1.63 -27.83 -18.89
CA PRO A 315 -1.34 -27.08 -20.11
C PRO A 315 -2.54 -26.30 -20.67
N ASN A 316 -3.76 -26.59 -20.20
CA ASN A 316 -5.01 -25.91 -20.52
C ASN A 316 -5.24 -24.62 -19.70
N ILE A 317 -4.41 -24.31 -18.71
CA ILE A 317 -4.51 -23.11 -17.88
C ILE A 317 -3.19 -22.34 -17.95
N LYS A 318 -3.29 -21.03 -18.22
CA LYS A 318 -2.16 -20.10 -18.22
C LYS A 318 -2.33 -19.05 -17.13
N VAL A 319 -1.30 -18.80 -16.33
CA VAL A 319 -1.36 -17.92 -15.18
C VAL A 319 -0.48 -16.71 -15.40
N LYS A 320 -1.11 -15.53 -15.50
CA LYS A 320 -0.41 -14.25 -15.58
C LYS A 320 -0.23 -13.69 -14.18
N VAL A 321 1.01 -13.64 -13.69
CA VAL A 321 1.32 -13.07 -12.37
C VAL A 321 1.50 -11.56 -12.47
N GLU A 322 0.90 -10.80 -11.55
CA GLU A 322 1.14 -9.36 -11.41
C GLU A 322 1.30 -8.99 -9.93
N ASN A 323 2.27 -8.14 -9.63
CA ASN A 323 2.39 -7.51 -8.32
C ASN A 323 1.82 -6.09 -8.41
N VAL A 324 0.76 -5.84 -7.64
CA VAL A 324 0.07 -4.54 -7.63
C VAL A 324 0.25 -3.79 -6.32
N GLY A 325 1.17 -4.22 -5.46
CA GLY A 325 1.34 -3.69 -4.10
C GLY A 325 1.14 -4.79 -3.06
N VAL A 326 1.34 -4.43 -1.79
CA VAL A 326 1.30 -5.36 -0.66
C VAL A 326 0.17 -4.96 0.29
N GLY A 327 -0.57 -5.93 0.82
CA GLY A 327 -1.61 -5.69 1.81
C GLY A 327 -2.62 -4.62 1.36
N ALA A 328 -2.72 -3.52 2.11
CA ALA A 328 -3.68 -2.45 1.89
C ALA A 328 -3.66 -1.85 0.46
N ASP A 329 -2.49 -1.75 -0.18
CA ASP A 329 -2.38 -1.23 -1.54
C ASP A 329 -3.05 -2.16 -2.56
N GLN A 330 -2.82 -3.46 -2.42
CA GLN A 330 -3.49 -4.48 -3.25
C GLN A 330 -4.99 -4.50 -2.95
N TYR A 331 -5.39 -4.40 -1.68
CA TYR A 331 -6.81 -4.41 -1.29
C TYR A 331 -7.57 -3.22 -1.85
N THR A 332 -6.94 -2.04 -1.86
CA THR A 332 -7.50 -0.83 -2.48
C THR A 332 -7.72 -1.03 -3.99
N LYS A 333 -6.76 -1.66 -4.68
CA LYS A 333 -6.90 -1.96 -6.11
C LYS A 333 -7.96 -3.02 -6.41
N ILE A 334 -8.07 -4.04 -5.55
CA ILE A 334 -9.14 -5.04 -5.63
C ILE A 334 -10.49 -4.35 -5.44
N GLN A 335 -10.64 -3.49 -4.42
CA GLN A 335 -11.87 -2.74 -4.19
C GLN A 335 -12.26 -1.88 -5.40
N ASN A 336 -11.31 -1.12 -5.96
CA ASN A 336 -11.55 -0.30 -7.14
C ASN A 336 -12.01 -1.15 -8.35
N ALA A 337 -11.44 -2.34 -8.52
CA ALA A 337 -11.83 -3.25 -9.60
C ALA A 337 -13.24 -3.82 -9.39
N VAL A 338 -13.58 -4.19 -8.15
CA VAL A 338 -14.92 -4.67 -7.76
C VAL A 338 -15.96 -3.57 -8.01
N ASP A 339 -15.69 -2.33 -7.59
CA ASP A 339 -16.58 -1.19 -7.80
C ASP A 339 -16.77 -0.88 -9.30
N ALA A 340 -15.72 -1.05 -10.10
CA ALA A 340 -15.76 -0.89 -11.55
C ALA A 340 -16.40 -2.10 -12.27
N GLY A 341 -16.61 -3.21 -11.59
CA GLY A 341 -17.08 -4.49 -12.15
C GLY A 341 -16.15 -5.11 -13.20
N SER A 342 -14.90 -4.66 -13.28
CA SER A 342 -13.90 -5.11 -14.26
C SER A 342 -12.48 -4.68 -13.88
N GLY A 343 -11.47 -5.27 -14.53
CA GLY A 343 -10.07 -4.86 -14.37
C GLY A 343 -9.35 -5.43 -13.14
N GLY A 344 -10.02 -6.30 -12.37
CA GLY A 344 -9.39 -7.04 -11.27
C GLY A 344 -8.90 -8.42 -11.72
N PRO A 345 -8.12 -9.10 -10.89
CA PRO A 345 -7.58 -10.42 -11.20
C PRO A 345 -8.65 -11.52 -11.13
N ASP A 346 -8.31 -12.72 -11.58
CA ASP A 346 -9.13 -13.91 -11.30
C ASP A 346 -8.83 -14.46 -9.90
N VAL A 347 -7.54 -14.42 -9.52
CA VAL A 347 -7.00 -14.95 -8.27
C VAL A 347 -6.22 -13.84 -7.56
N ALA A 348 -6.35 -13.71 -6.25
CA ALA A 348 -5.57 -12.74 -5.47
C ALA A 348 -5.04 -13.33 -4.16
N HIS A 349 -3.85 -12.91 -3.78
CA HIS A 349 -3.32 -13.11 -2.43
C HIS A 349 -4.05 -12.15 -1.47
N MET A 350 -4.54 -12.63 -0.33
CA MET A 350 -5.20 -11.81 0.67
C MET A 350 -4.95 -12.31 2.09
N THR A 351 -4.55 -11.42 3.01
CA THR A 351 -4.41 -11.76 4.43
C THR A 351 -5.76 -12.10 5.05
N TYR A 352 -5.77 -13.01 6.03
CA TYR A 352 -7.02 -13.52 6.62
C TYR A 352 -7.91 -12.43 7.23
N ASP A 353 -7.32 -11.33 7.73
CA ASP A 353 -8.04 -10.20 8.31
C ASP A 353 -8.83 -9.39 7.26
N ALA A 354 -8.41 -9.41 6.00
CA ALA A 354 -9.06 -8.68 4.92
C ALA A 354 -10.18 -9.50 4.24
N ILE A 355 -10.10 -10.83 4.26
CA ILE A 355 -11.05 -11.72 3.55
C ILE A 355 -12.51 -11.44 3.92
N PRO A 356 -12.90 -11.28 5.20
CA PRO A 356 -14.30 -11.03 5.56
C PRO A 356 -14.89 -9.77 4.91
N ASN A 357 -14.11 -8.71 4.76
CA ASN A 357 -14.54 -7.46 4.12
C ASN A 357 -15.02 -7.71 2.67
N PHE A 358 -14.24 -8.47 1.90
CA PHE A 358 -14.56 -8.77 0.51
C PHE A 358 -15.59 -9.90 0.37
N ALA A 359 -15.57 -10.90 1.25
CA ALA A 359 -16.55 -11.97 1.24
C ALA A 359 -17.97 -11.46 1.54
N LEU A 360 -18.13 -10.63 2.57
CA LEU A 360 -19.44 -10.13 3.02
C LEU A 360 -20.05 -9.11 2.05
N THR A 361 -19.24 -8.44 1.24
CA THR A 361 -19.70 -7.54 0.18
C THR A 361 -20.01 -8.27 -1.14
N GLY A 362 -19.80 -9.60 -1.18
CA GLY A 362 -20.03 -10.41 -2.38
C GLY A 362 -18.94 -10.28 -3.44
N ALA A 363 -17.77 -9.73 -3.09
CA ALA A 363 -16.65 -9.55 -4.01
C ALA A 363 -15.85 -10.84 -4.24
N LEU A 364 -15.94 -11.82 -3.34
CA LEU A 364 -15.25 -13.10 -3.41
C LEU A 364 -16.21 -14.24 -3.74
N ALA A 365 -15.74 -15.18 -4.55
CA ALA A 365 -16.46 -16.41 -4.87
C ALA A 365 -16.37 -17.42 -3.71
N ASP A 366 -17.45 -18.14 -3.47
CA ASP A 366 -17.45 -19.32 -2.61
C ASP A 366 -16.79 -20.48 -3.36
N VAL A 367 -15.58 -20.84 -2.96
CA VAL A 367 -14.74 -21.79 -3.70
C VAL A 367 -15.35 -23.19 -3.73
N THR A 368 -16.20 -23.53 -2.75
CA THR A 368 -16.89 -24.83 -2.72
C THR A 368 -17.88 -25.02 -3.86
N LYS A 369 -18.32 -23.94 -4.51
CA LYS A 369 -19.20 -23.99 -5.68
C LYS A 369 -18.44 -24.17 -7.00
N HIS A 370 -17.11 -24.19 -6.95
CA HIS A 370 -16.23 -24.12 -8.10
C HIS A 370 -15.07 -25.13 -8.05
N GLY A 371 -15.23 -26.25 -7.33
CA GLY A 371 -14.22 -27.31 -7.23
C GLY A 371 -13.35 -27.29 -5.97
N GLY A 372 -13.69 -26.44 -4.98
CA GLY A 372 -12.99 -26.30 -3.70
C GLY A 372 -13.66 -27.05 -2.53
N GLU A 373 -14.47 -28.07 -2.78
CA GLU A 373 -15.21 -28.81 -1.75
C GLU A 373 -14.27 -29.48 -0.73
N SER A 374 -13.07 -29.86 -1.15
CA SER A 374 -12.05 -30.54 -0.34
C SER A 374 -11.29 -29.63 0.63
N VAL A 375 -11.47 -28.29 0.56
CA VAL A 375 -10.70 -27.34 1.40
C VAL A 375 -10.86 -27.64 2.90
N ARG A 376 -12.06 -28.04 3.35
CA ARG A 376 -12.30 -28.35 4.76
C ARG A 376 -11.56 -29.60 5.26
N GLU A 377 -11.25 -30.52 4.35
CA GLU A 377 -10.60 -31.80 4.67
C GLU A 377 -9.07 -31.72 4.52
N LEU A 378 -8.60 -30.95 3.53
CA LEU A 378 -7.18 -30.86 3.18
C LEU A 378 -6.36 -29.99 4.15
N PHE A 379 -6.97 -28.96 4.73
CA PHE A 379 -6.29 -27.93 5.49
C PHE A 379 -6.56 -28.01 7.00
N LEU A 380 -5.66 -27.43 7.79
CA LEU A 380 -5.78 -27.38 9.26
C LEU A 380 -7.08 -26.68 9.70
N PRO A 381 -7.84 -27.23 10.65
CA PRO A 381 -9.13 -26.66 11.08
C PRO A 381 -9.06 -25.20 11.54
N GLY A 382 -7.99 -24.83 12.26
CA GLY A 382 -7.78 -23.46 12.74
C GLY A 382 -7.66 -22.45 11.59
N VAL A 383 -7.03 -22.84 10.49
CA VAL A 383 -6.81 -21.98 9.32
C VAL A 383 -8.02 -21.97 8.39
N VAL A 384 -8.71 -23.11 8.24
CA VAL A 384 -10.00 -23.19 7.54
C VAL A 384 -11.03 -22.25 8.19
N GLY A 385 -11.05 -22.15 9.52
CA GLY A 385 -11.92 -21.22 10.24
C GLY A 385 -11.69 -19.74 9.89
N LEU A 386 -10.51 -19.37 9.37
CA LEU A 386 -10.20 -17.99 8.96
C LEU A 386 -10.72 -17.64 7.56
N VAL A 387 -11.10 -18.64 6.76
CA VAL A 387 -11.69 -18.49 5.42
C VAL A 387 -13.15 -18.93 5.36
N ASP A 388 -13.69 -19.50 6.45
CA ASP A 388 -15.10 -19.85 6.59
C ASP A 388 -15.90 -18.63 7.05
N ILE A 389 -16.69 -18.06 6.13
CA ILE A 389 -17.54 -16.90 6.39
C ILE A 389 -18.99 -17.33 6.21
N ASN A 390 -19.74 -17.39 7.32
CA ASN A 390 -21.15 -17.80 7.34
C ASN A 390 -21.41 -19.18 6.69
N GLY A 391 -20.46 -20.13 6.80
CA GLY A 391 -20.58 -21.47 6.24
C GLY A 391 -20.12 -21.60 4.78
N GLY A 392 -19.78 -20.50 4.10
CA GLY A 392 -19.10 -20.53 2.79
C GLY A 392 -17.58 -20.44 2.94
N ILE A 393 -16.82 -21.01 2.01
CA ILE A 393 -15.35 -20.90 2.02
C ILE A 393 -14.94 -19.87 0.97
N TYR A 394 -14.35 -18.76 1.41
CA TYR A 394 -14.03 -17.61 0.55
C TYR A 394 -12.53 -17.43 0.29
N GLY A 395 -11.74 -18.47 0.54
CA GLY A 395 -10.32 -18.51 0.26
C GLY A 395 -9.75 -19.90 0.43
N ILE A 396 -8.60 -20.15 -0.18
CA ILE A 396 -7.81 -21.36 0.01
C ILE A 396 -6.64 -21.00 0.92
N PRO A 397 -6.52 -21.63 2.11
CA PRO A 397 -5.41 -21.35 3.03
C PRO A 397 -4.05 -21.51 2.37
N GLN A 398 -3.19 -20.48 2.44
CA GLN A 398 -1.89 -20.49 1.77
C GLN A 398 -0.73 -20.61 2.76
N ASP A 399 -0.73 -19.78 3.78
CA ASP A 399 0.22 -19.87 4.88
C ASP A 399 -0.47 -19.53 6.20
N PHE A 400 0.23 -19.77 7.30
CA PHE A 400 -0.22 -19.36 8.62
C PHE A 400 0.99 -19.13 9.54
N GLY A 401 0.82 -18.26 10.54
CA GLY A 401 1.90 -17.84 11.43
C GLY A 401 1.65 -18.22 12.87
N PRO A 402 1.79 -19.51 13.28
CA PRO A 402 1.62 -19.90 14.68
C PRO A 402 2.68 -19.21 15.53
N GLY A 403 2.25 -18.61 16.65
CA GLY A 403 3.07 -17.75 17.49
C GLY A 403 4.21 -18.52 18.15
N VAL A 404 5.44 -18.03 18.02
CA VAL A 404 6.63 -18.59 18.64
C VAL A 404 7.57 -17.48 19.10
N MET A 405 8.59 -17.83 19.87
CA MET A 405 9.64 -16.90 20.27
C MET A 405 10.98 -17.36 19.69
N TYR A 406 11.52 -16.56 18.77
CA TYR A 406 12.92 -16.66 18.40
C TYR A 406 13.77 -15.96 19.47
N TYR A 407 14.89 -16.56 19.86
CA TYR A 407 15.82 -15.95 20.82
C TYR A 407 17.28 -16.11 20.41
N ARG A 408 18.09 -15.10 20.75
CA ARG A 408 19.54 -15.07 20.59
C ARG A 408 20.19 -15.90 21.69
N LYS A 409 20.55 -17.15 21.37
CA LYS A 409 21.14 -18.06 22.34
C LYS A 409 22.42 -17.48 22.95
N ASP A 410 23.24 -16.84 22.14
CA ASP A 410 24.48 -16.19 22.55
C ASP A 410 24.23 -15.03 23.54
N VAL A 411 23.21 -14.19 23.32
CA VAL A 411 22.84 -13.11 24.25
C VAL A 411 22.31 -13.68 25.57
N PHE A 412 21.51 -14.74 25.51
CA PHE A 412 21.00 -15.44 26.70
C PHE A 412 22.11 -16.12 27.51
N ASP A 413 23.03 -16.82 26.83
CA ASP A 413 24.19 -17.48 27.44
C ASP A 413 25.15 -16.44 28.04
N GLU A 414 25.39 -15.32 27.34
CA GLU A 414 26.18 -14.20 27.86
C GLU A 414 25.54 -13.66 29.14
N ALA A 415 24.23 -13.42 29.14
CA ALA A 415 23.49 -12.93 30.31
C ALA A 415 23.43 -13.96 31.47
N GLY A 416 23.54 -15.26 31.16
CA GLY A 416 23.37 -16.34 32.14
C GLY A 416 21.91 -16.52 32.57
N VAL A 417 20.96 -16.21 31.67
CA VAL A 417 19.52 -16.27 31.93
C VAL A 417 18.89 -17.48 31.24
N ALA A 418 17.88 -18.07 31.89
CA ALA A 418 17.11 -19.15 31.28
C ALA A 418 16.17 -18.60 30.19
N VAL A 419 15.81 -19.46 29.23
CA VAL A 419 14.81 -19.13 28.21
C VAL A 419 13.44 -19.03 28.89
N PRO A 420 12.72 -17.89 28.77
CA PRO A 420 11.46 -17.68 29.47
C PRO A 420 10.35 -18.53 28.87
N ARG A 421 9.54 -19.13 29.74
CA ARG A 421 8.32 -19.87 29.41
C ARG A 421 7.08 -19.04 29.70
N THR A 422 7.17 -18.08 30.62
CA THR A 422 6.07 -17.18 30.96
C THR A 422 6.39 -15.73 30.63
N TRP A 423 5.37 -14.90 30.44
CA TRP A 423 5.55 -13.44 30.27
C TRP A 423 6.19 -12.78 31.50
N ALA A 424 5.97 -13.32 32.71
CA ALA A 424 6.66 -12.86 33.91
C ALA A 424 8.17 -13.17 33.85
N GLU A 425 8.54 -14.38 33.44
CA GLU A 425 9.94 -14.76 33.21
C GLU A 425 10.57 -13.95 32.07
N PHE A 426 9.80 -13.61 31.04
CA PHE A 426 10.26 -12.80 29.91
C PHE A 426 10.68 -11.40 30.36
N ALA A 427 9.88 -10.74 31.20
CA ALA A 427 10.23 -9.45 31.78
C ALA A 427 11.49 -9.55 32.67
N ALA A 428 11.58 -10.57 33.51
CA ALA A 428 12.74 -10.81 34.37
C ALA A 428 14.03 -11.10 33.58
N ALA A 429 13.93 -11.88 32.49
CA ALA A 429 15.04 -12.10 31.56
C ALA A 429 15.48 -10.78 30.92
N GLY A 430 14.53 -9.91 30.56
CA GLY A 430 14.82 -8.59 30.03
C GLY A 430 15.59 -7.69 30.98
N GLU A 431 15.16 -7.62 32.23
CA GLU A 431 15.87 -6.86 33.28
C GLU A 431 17.30 -7.37 33.46
N ALA A 432 17.51 -8.69 33.50
CA ALA A 432 18.83 -9.28 33.67
C ALA A 432 19.75 -9.10 32.45
N ILE A 433 19.23 -9.25 31.23
CA ILE A 433 19.96 -9.00 29.98
C ILE A 433 20.40 -7.54 29.91
N HIS A 434 19.47 -6.61 30.13
CA HIS A 434 19.74 -5.18 30.02
C HIS A 434 20.68 -4.68 31.13
N ALA A 435 20.59 -5.25 32.34
CA ALA A 435 21.52 -4.94 33.43
C ALA A 435 22.96 -5.36 33.12
N LYS A 436 23.16 -6.45 32.37
CA LYS A 436 24.48 -6.92 31.97
C LYS A 436 25.05 -6.14 30.80
N ASN A 437 24.23 -5.81 29.82
CA ASN A 437 24.60 -4.99 28.68
C ASN A 437 23.44 -4.05 28.31
N PRO A 438 23.55 -2.74 28.58
CA PRO A 438 22.51 -1.77 28.25
C PRO A 438 22.21 -1.62 26.76
N GLU A 439 23.05 -2.15 25.86
CA GLU A 439 22.78 -2.19 24.41
C GLU A 439 21.87 -3.36 24.00
N HIS A 440 21.60 -4.30 24.92
CA HIS A 440 20.67 -5.40 24.70
C HIS A 440 19.32 -5.12 25.34
N PHE A 441 18.28 -5.35 24.56
CA PHE A 441 16.87 -5.23 24.92
C PHE A 441 16.22 -6.61 24.82
N ILE A 442 15.20 -6.89 25.62
CA ILE A 442 14.54 -8.20 25.55
C ILE A 442 13.86 -8.40 24.20
N THR A 443 13.28 -7.34 23.63
CA THR A 443 12.63 -7.33 22.33
C THR A 443 12.51 -5.89 21.80
N PHE A 444 11.89 -5.72 20.64
CA PHE A 444 11.49 -4.42 20.12
C PHE A 444 10.03 -4.10 20.40
N ILE A 445 9.68 -2.82 20.24
CA ILE A 445 8.30 -2.35 20.20
C ILE A 445 8.13 -1.44 18.98
N ASP A 446 7.08 -1.67 18.18
CA ASP A 446 6.79 -0.91 16.97
C ASP A 446 5.45 -0.17 17.13
N PRO A 447 5.45 1.18 17.18
CA PRO A 447 4.23 1.98 17.34
C PRO A 447 3.21 1.79 16.21
N ALA A 448 3.62 1.27 15.04
CA ALA A 448 2.75 1.04 13.91
C ALA A 448 2.29 -0.42 13.77
N LEU A 449 2.82 -1.35 14.57
CA LEU A 449 2.58 -2.78 14.41
C LEU A 449 1.36 -3.26 15.20
N VAL A 450 0.18 -3.10 14.59
CA VAL A 450 -1.07 -3.55 15.18
C VAL A 450 -1.10 -5.07 15.44
N ASP A 451 -0.40 -5.86 14.62
CA ASP A 451 -0.34 -7.31 14.75
C ASP A 451 0.23 -7.78 16.09
N ALA A 452 1.10 -6.98 16.74
CA ALA A 452 1.59 -7.30 18.08
C ALA A 452 0.47 -7.26 19.12
N ALA A 453 -0.45 -6.30 19.01
CA ALA A 453 -1.64 -6.22 19.85
C ALA A 453 -2.62 -7.34 19.53
N TYR A 454 -2.86 -7.63 18.24
CA TYR A 454 -3.71 -8.75 17.84
C TYR A 454 -3.19 -10.08 18.39
N MET A 455 -1.91 -10.39 18.19
CA MET A 455 -1.28 -11.62 18.65
C MET A 455 -1.43 -11.79 20.18
N GLY A 456 -1.18 -10.74 20.94
CA GLY A 456 -1.28 -10.80 22.41
C GLY A 456 -2.72 -10.92 22.93
N LEU A 457 -3.65 -10.16 22.37
CA LEU A 457 -5.08 -10.26 22.72
C LEU A 457 -5.66 -11.61 22.29
N TRP A 458 -5.21 -12.14 21.15
CA TRP A 458 -5.57 -13.46 20.66
C TRP A 458 -5.12 -14.55 21.64
N GLN A 459 -3.88 -14.53 22.11
CA GLN A 459 -3.38 -15.51 23.08
C GLN A 459 -4.25 -15.55 24.36
N LEU A 460 -4.73 -14.39 24.80
CA LEU A 460 -5.60 -14.26 25.96
C LEU A 460 -7.03 -14.72 25.70
N GLY A 461 -7.42 -14.99 24.44
CA GLY A 461 -8.81 -15.19 24.03
C GLY A 461 -9.65 -13.94 24.32
N ALA A 462 -9.07 -12.76 24.13
CA ALA A 462 -9.61 -11.45 24.49
C ALA A 462 -9.83 -10.60 23.24
N ALA A 463 -10.54 -11.15 22.24
CA ALA A 463 -10.97 -10.36 21.08
C ALA A 463 -11.74 -9.13 21.58
N PRO A 464 -11.28 -7.90 21.29
CA PRO A 464 -11.90 -6.70 21.84
C PRO A 464 -13.13 -6.27 21.03
N TRP A 465 -13.65 -7.16 20.20
CA TRP A 465 -14.85 -6.96 19.41
C TRP A 465 -15.64 -8.26 19.24
N THR A 466 -16.95 -8.10 19.02
CA THR A 466 -17.82 -9.16 18.49
C THR A 466 -18.70 -8.59 17.39
N LEU A 467 -19.06 -9.43 16.41
CA LEU A 467 -20.04 -9.11 15.38
C LEU A 467 -21.22 -10.08 15.46
N GLU A 468 -22.38 -9.57 15.83
CA GLU A 468 -23.62 -10.33 15.94
C GLU A 468 -24.58 -9.97 14.80
N GLY A 469 -25.17 -10.99 14.17
CA GLY A 469 -26.14 -10.79 13.07
C GLY A 469 -25.58 -10.06 11.84
N GLY A 470 -24.26 -9.96 11.71
CA GLY A 470 -23.58 -9.27 10.60
C GLY A 470 -23.57 -7.74 10.68
N THR A 471 -24.32 -7.12 11.59
CA THR A 471 -24.46 -5.65 11.67
C THR A 471 -24.29 -5.06 13.06
N ASN A 472 -24.32 -5.88 14.12
CA ASN A 472 -24.21 -5.39 15.50
C ASN A 472 -22.79 -5.62 16.01
N VAL A 473 -22.03 -4.54 16.15
CA VAL A 473 -20.65 -4.55 16.63
C VAL A 473 -20.64 -4.23 18.13
N THR A 474 -20.11 -5.14 18.95
CA THR A 474 -19.74 -4.79 20.33
C THR A 474 -18.23 -4.56 20.40
N LEU A 475 -17.78 -3.51 21.07
CA LEU A 475 -16.37 -3.21 21.31
C LEU A 475 -16.10 -3.20 22.83
N ASP A 476 -15.04 -3.90 23.25
CA ASP A 476 -14.60 -3.98 24.64
C ASP A 476 -13.07 -4.09 24.72
N PHE A 477 -12.40 -2.96 24.54
CA PHE A 477 -10.97 -2.79 24.70
C PHE A 477 -10.55 -2.56 26.17
N ASN A 478 -11.50 -2.56 27.11
CA ASN A 478 -11.27 -2.31 28.54
C ASN A 478 -11.53 -3.54 29.42
N SER A 479 -11.74 -4.71 28.81
CA SER A 479 -11.81 -5.99 29.52
C SER A 479 -10.56 -6.24 30.37
N ASP A 480 -10.68 -7.01 31.45
CA ASP A 480 -9.55 -7.29 32.34
C ASP A 480 -8.35 -7.91 31.61
N LYS A 481 -8.62 -8.75 30.60
CA LYS A 481 -7.57 -9.35 29.76
C LYS A 481 -6.95 -8.34 28.80
N ALA A 482 -7.74 -7.45 28.20
CA ALA A 482 -7.19 -6.39 27.35
C ALA A 482 -6.29 -5.45 28.17
N ARG A 483 -6.71 -5.08 29.38
CA ARG A 483 -5.89 -4.31 30.34
C ARG A 483 -4.65 -5.06 30.76
N GLN A 484 -4.75 -6.37 31.06
CA GLN A 484 -3.58 -7.20 31.39
C GLN A 484 -2.48 -7.11 30.33
N TRP A 485 -2.84 -7.22 29.04
CA TRP A 485 -1.86 -7.06 27.97
C TRP A 485 -1.31 -5.63 27.90
N ALA A 486 -2.19 -4.63 27.92
CA ALA A 486 -1.80 -3.22 27.81
C ALA A 486 -0.85 -2.79 28.94
N ASP A 487 -1.16 -3.16 30.18
CA ASP A 487 -0.38 -2.81 31.37
C ASP A 487 1.00 -3.48 31.34
N TYR A 488 1.07 -4.75 30.92
CA TYR A 488 2.33 -5.48 30.79
C TYR A 488 3.30 -4.79 29.81
N TRP A 489 2.83 -4.45 28.61
CA TRP A 489 3.67 -3.79 27.60
C TRP A 489 3.96 -2.32 27.94
N THR A 490 3.06 -1.65 28.67
CA THR A 490 3.32 -0.33 29.23
C THR A 490 4.49 -0.39 30.22
N ASP A 491 4.48 -1.34 31.17
CA ASP A 491 5.56 -1.52 32.15
C ASP A 491 6.89 -1.84 31.48
N LEU A 492 6.89 -2.79 30.53
CA LEU A 492 8.11 -3.21 29.83
C LEU A 492 8.77 -2.05 29.06
N ASN A 493 7.97 -1.22 28.37
CA ASN A 493 8.45 -0.05 27.64
C ASN A 493 8.89 1.09 28.58
N ALA A 494 8.16 1.32 29.67
CA ALA A 494 8.49 2.32 30.69
C ALA A 494 9.81 2.00 31.40
N LYS A 495 10.09 0.72 31.66
CA LYS A 495 11.37 0.23 32.20
C LYS A 495 12.54 0.32 31.21
N GLY A 496 12.28 0.66 29.94
CA GLY A 496 13.31 0.76 28.91
C GLY A 496 13.87 -0.60 28.45
N LEU A 497 13.12 -1.68 28.65
CA LEU A 497 13.55 -3.04 28.29
C LEU A 497 13.26 -3.37 26.81
N THR A 498 12.49 -2.52 26.13
CA THR A 498 12.21 -2.61 24.70
C THR A 498 12.91 -1.52 23.92
N ILE A 499 13.33 -1.83 22.69
CA ILE A 499 13.83 -0.86 21.72
C ILE A 499 12.74 -0.46 20.71
N GLU A 500 12.50 0.84 20.52
CA GLU A 500 11.56 1.31 19.50
C GLU A 500 12.15 1.07 18.10
N SER A 501 11.43 0.35 17.23
CA SER A 501 11.89 0.03 15.88
C SER A 501 10.73 -0.35 14.97
N VAL A 502 10.91 -0.17 13.65
CA VAL A 502 9.87 -0.48 12.64
C VAL A 502 10.16 -1.83 12.00
N MET A 503 9.28 -2.80 12.23
CA MET A 503 9.47 -4.17 11.73
C MET A 503 9.60 -4.19 10.20
N GLY A 504 10.58 -4.95 9.69
CA GLY A 504 10.86 -5.05 8.26
C GLY A 504 11.72 -3.90 7.68
N SER A 505 12.05 -2.88 8.47
CA SER A 505 13.00 -1.84 8.03
C SER A 505 14.46 -2.30 8.08
N ASP A 506 15.33 -1.68 7.28
CA ASP A 506 16.78 -1.93 7.31
C ASP A 506 17.37 -1.73 8.72
N ALA A 507 16.87 -0.75 9.46
CA ALA A 507 17.32 -0.46 10.82
C ALA A 507 16.95 -1.62 11.76
N TRP A 508 15.72 -2.11 11.67
CA TRP A 508 15.24 -3.24 12.47
C TRP A 508 16.05 -4.52 12.20
N PHE A 509 16.29 -4.86 10.93
CA PHE A 509 17.13 -6.02 10.59
C PHE A 509 18.57 -5.88 11.09
N LYS A 510 19.16 -4.68 11.03
CA LYS A 510 20.49 -4.42 11.61
C LYS A 510 20.51 -4.64 13.12
N GLN A 511 19.49 -4.18 13.84
CA GLN A 511 19.35 -4.35 15.29
C GLN A 511 19.20 -5.84 15.67
N LEU A 512 18.38 -6.61 14.94
CA LEU A 512 18.28 -8.06 15.07
C LEU A 512 19.64 -8.75 14.79
N GLY A 513 20.28 -8.37 13.69
CA GLY A 513 21.59 -8.85 13.26
C GLY A 513 22.63 -8.71 14.37
N ALA A 514 22.74 -7.52 14.93
CA ALA A 514 23.69 -7.16 15.98
C ALA A 514 23.36 -7.78 17.36
N GLY A 515 22.18 -8.38 17.53
CA GLY A 515 21.76 -8.95 18.82
C GLY A 515 21.26 -7.91 19.81
N GLN A 516 20.96 -6.68 19.37
CA GLN A 516 20.36 -5.66 20.22
C GLN A 516 18.97 -6.09 20.71
N MET A 517 18.28 -6.94 19.96
CA MET A 517 17.02 -7.58 20.36
C MET A 517 17.32 -9.03 20.72
N ALA A 518 17.19 -9.39 22.00
CA ALA A 518 17.47 -10.74 22.49
C ALA A 518 16.41 -11.75 22.07
N THR A 519 15.17 -11.31 21.85
CA THR A 519 14.06 -12.12 21.38
C THR A 519 13.26 -11.43 20.28
N TRP A 520 12.53 -12.24 19.52
CA TRP A 520 11.52 -11.83 18.56
C TRP A 520 10.32 -12.78 18.67
N VAL A 521 9.21 -12.29 19.24
CA VAL A 521 7.95 -13.05 19.34
C VAL A 521 7.10 -12.73 18.11
N VAL A 522 6.85 -13.74 17.29
CA VAL A 522 6.23 -13.59 15.96
C VAL A 522 5.70 -14.93 15.45
N GLY A 523 5.02 -14.94 14.31
CA GLY A 523 4.61 -16.15 13.63
C GLY A 523 5.81 -16.97 13.13
N ALA A 524 5.69 -18.29 13.09
CA ALA A 524 6.78 -19.19 12.74
C ALA A 524 7.36 -19.02 11.31
N TRP A 525 6.75 -18.19 10.46
CA TRP A 525 7.36 -17.70 9.22
C TRP A 525 8.62 -16.85 9.46
N GLY A 526 8.84 -16.35 10.68
CA GLY A 526 10.02 -15.55 11.05
C GLY A 526 11.35 -16.26 10.78
N LEU A 527 11.38 -17.59 10.77
CA LEU A 527 12.56 -18.36 10.40
C LEU A 527 13.06 -18.00 9.01
N GLN A 528 12.15 -17.89 8.02
CA GLN A 528 12.50 -17.54 6.66
C GLN A 528 13.04 -16.10 6.58
N ALA A 529 12.42 -15.17 7.30
CA ALA A 529 12.88 -13.79 7.35
C ALA A 529 14.32 -13.70 7.90
N LEU A 530 14.62 -14.47 8.95
CA LEU A 530 15.97 -14.54 9.53
C LEU A 530 16.97 -15.18 8.55
N THR A 531 16.66 -16.33 7.95
CA THR A 531 17.58 -17.02 7.05
C THR A 531 17.85 -16.22 5.77
N GLY A 532 16.82 -15.56 5.22
CA GLY A 532 16.93 -14.79 3.99
C GLY A 532 17.68 -13.46 4.17
N VAL A 533 17.47 -12.75 5.28
CA VAL A 533 18.03 -11.40 5.48
C VAL A 533 19.28 -11.40 6.35
N LEU A 534 19.43 -12.37 7.25
CA LEU A 534 20.55 -12.45 8.21
C LEU A 534 21.30 -13.80 8.13
N PRO A 535 21.72 -14.29 6.94
CA PRO A 535 22.40 -15.59 6.82
C PRO A 535 23.67 -15.69 7.69
N GLN A 536 24.34 -14.57 7.96
CA GLN A 536 25.51 -14.50 8.85
C GLN A 536 25.23 -14.85 10.32
N ASN A 537 23.95 -14.90 10.72
CA ASN A 537 23.52 -15.24 12.07
C ASN A 537 23.25 -16.75 12.25
N GLU A 538 23.59 -17.58 11.26
CA GLU A 538 23.48 -19.04 11.37
C GLU A 538 24.10 -19.56 12.67
N GLY A 539 23.32 -20.36 13.41
CA GLY A 539 23.74 -20.97 14.67
C GLY A 539 23.58 -20.08 15.90
N LEU A 540 23.29 -18.78 15.75
CA LEU A 540 23.09 -17.85 16.88
C LEU A 540 21.67 -17.87 17.44
N TRP A 541 20.68 -18.16 16.59
CA TRP A 541 19.26 -18.17 16.95
C TRP A 541 18.77 -19.55 17.37
N ARG A 542 17.77 -19.57 18.24
CA ARG A 542 16.96 -20.76 18.58
C ARG A 542 15.49 -20.34 18.64
N VAL A 543 14.61 -21.33 18.65
CA VAL A 543 13.15 -21.17 18.80
C VAL A 543 12.71 -21.76 20.12
N ALA A 544 11.75 -21.10 20.77
CA ALA A 544 11.00 -21.61 21.91
C ALA A 544 9.49 -21.41 21.66
N PRO A 545 8.61 -22.13 22.38
CA PRO A 545 7.20 -21.79 22.44
C PRO A 545 6.99 -20.32 22.81
N GLN A 546 5.91 -19.71 22.32
CA GLN A 546 5.50 -18.39 22.76
C GLN A 546 5.32 -18.38 24.30
N PRO A 547 5.87 -17.40 25.02
CA PRO A 547 5.65 -17.30 26.46
C PRO A 547 4.16 -17.26 26.80
N VAL A 548 3.76 -17.95 27.86
CA VAL A 548 2.37 -18.00 28.32
C VAL A 548 2.14 -17.10 29.53
N TRP A 549 0.88 -16.81 29.85
CA TRP A 549 0.56 -15.90 30.97
C TRP A 549 0.70 -16.57 32.33
N ASN A 550 0.28 -17.83 32.45
CA ASN A 550 0.41 -18.61 33.68
C ASN A 550 1.15 -19.92 33.43
N GLU A 551 1.83 -20.42 34.46
CA GLU A 551 2.46 -21.73 34.40
C GLU A 551 1.40 -22.82 34.14
N GLY A 552 1.67 -23.71 33.18
CA GLY A 552 0.74 -24.76 32.76
C GLY A 552 -0.25 -24.35 31.66
N ASP A 553 -0.35 -23.06 31.33
CA ASP A 553 -1.05 -22.63 30.12
C ASP A 553 -0.33 -23.17 28.88
N VAL A 554 -1.10 -23.54 27.86
CA VAL A 554 -0.58 -23.99 26.56
C VAL A 554 -1.01 -23.09 25.40
N GLY A 555 -1.95 -22.17 25.66
CA GLY A 555 -2.55 -21.30 24.63
C GLY A 555 -1.51 -20.43 23.94
N THR A 556 -1.48 -20.52 22.61
CA THR A 556 -0.66 -19.68 21.74
C THR A 556 -1.57 -18.78 20.90
N SER A 557 -0.96 -18.02 20.01
CA SER A 557 -1.65 -17.06 19.15
C SER A 557 -1.23 -17.24 17.70
N GLN A 558 -1.79 -16.41 16.82
CA GLN A 558 -1.40 -16.34 15.43
C GLN A 558 -0.95 -14.91 15.07
N PHE A 559 0.05 -14.83 14.20
CA PHE A 559 0.56 -13.58 13.65
C PHE A 559 0.58 -13.65 12.13
N GLY A 560 -0.30 -12.88 11.49
CA GLY A 560 -0.44 -12.86 10.04
C GLY A 560 -0.98 -14.17 9.45
N GLY A 561 -0.54 -14.44 8.22
CA GLY A 561 -1.05 -15.51 7.36
C GLY A 561 -2.07 -15.01 6.34
N SER A 562 -2.19 -15.75 5.25
CA SER A 562 -2.99 -15.38 4.11
C SER A 562 -3.63 -16.58 3.44
N GLY A 563 -4.70 -16.27 2.72
CA GLY A 563 -5.32 -17.17 1.76
C GLY A 563 -5.14 -16.67 0.34
N THR A 564 -5.33 -17.59 -0.60
CA THR A 564 -5.57 -17.27 -1.99
C THR A 564 -7.08 -17.18 -2.22
N VAL A 565 -7.58 -16.03 -2.68
CA VAL A 565 -9.01 -15.78 -2.91
C VAL A 565 -9.33 -15.70 -4.40
N ILE A 566 -10.57 -16.02 -4.77
CA ILE A 566 -11.07 -15.94 -6.14
C ILE A 566 -12.10 -14.82 -6.20
N LEU A 567 -11.94 -13.91 -7.14
CA LEU A 567 -12.87 -12.78 -7.28
C LEU A 567 -14.17 -13.23 -7.94
N GLU A 568 -15.30 -12.78 -7.41
CA GLU A 568 -16.63 -13.13 -7.92
C GLU A 568 -16.86 -12.63 -9.35
N GLN A 569 -16.18 -11.56 -9.77
CA GLN A 569 -16.25 -11.07 -11.15
C GLN A 569 -15.47 -11.93 -12.17
N SER A 570 -14.64 -12.89 -11.72
CA SER A 570 -13.88 -13.75 -12.64
C SER A 570 -14.82 -14.57 -13.52
N ALA A 571 -14.53 -14.62 -14.83
CA ALA A 571 -15.20 -15.52 -15.76
C ALA A 571 -14.67 -16.97 -15.67
N ASN A 572 -13.48 -17.15 -15.07
CA ASN A 572 -12.70 -18.38 -15.09
C ASN A 572 -12.59 -19.01 -13.68
N LYS A 573 -13.63 -18.85 -12.84
CA LYS A 573 -13.61 -19.26 -11.42
C LYS A 573 -13.14 -20.69 -11.18
N GLN A 574 -13.54 -21.63 -12.03
CA GLN A 574 -13.14 -23.03 -11.87
C GLN A 574 -11.63 -23.22 -12.11
N ALA A 575 -11.06 -22.61 -13.15
CA ALA A 575 -9.61 -22.65 -13.41
C ALA A 575 -8.82 -21.89 -12.32
N ALA A 576 -9.39 -20.79 -11.83
CA ALA A 576 -8.84 -20.01 -10.73
C ALA A 576 -8.79 -20.82 -9.41
N VAL A 577 -9.87 -21.53 -9.07
CA VAL A 577 -9.92 -22.44 -7.90
C VAL A 577 -8.98 -23.62 -8.10
N GLU A 578 -8.91 -24.22 -9.29
CA GLU A 578 -7.99 -25.33 -9.59
C GLU A 578 -6.53 -24.91 -9.36
N PHE A 579 -6.12 -23.76 -9.89
CA PHE A 579 -4.78 -23.21 -9.66
C PHE A 579 -4.52 -22.95 -8.18
N ALA A 580 -5.41 -22.22 -7.51
CA ALA A 580 -5.25 -21.87 -6.11
C ALA A 580 -5.25 -23.10 -5.19
N LEU A 581 -6.05 -24.12 -5.49
CA LEU A 581 -6.09 -25.36 -4.72
C LEU A 581 -4.82 -26.18 -4.95
N TRP A 582 -4.40 -26.34 -6.21
CA TRP A 582 -3.16 -27.05 -6.54
C TRP A 582 -1.95 -26.40 -5.86
N MET A 583 -1.82 -25.08 -5.97
CA MET A 583 -0.68 -24.33 -5.43
C MET A 583 -0.54 -24.56 -3.91
N ASN A 584 -1.65 -24.62 -3.19
CA ASN A 584 -1.66 -24.67 -1.74
C ASN A 584 -1.86 -26.08 -1.15
N SER A 585 -2.23 -27.09 -1.96
CA SER A 585 -2.51 -28.45 -1.45
C SER A 585 -1.76 -29.59 -2.13
N SER A 586 -1.25 -29.39 -3.35
CA SER A 586 -0.46 -30.43 -4.02
C SER A 586 0.92 -30.58 -3.34
N PRO A 587 1.49 -31.79 -3.28
CA PRO A 587 2.84 -31.99 -2.77
C PRO A 587 3.89 -31.10 -3.46
N GLU A 588 3.79 -30.93 -4.78
CA GLU A 588 4.68 -30.10 -5.59
C GLU A 588 4.52 -28.62 -5.26
N GLY A 589 3.28 -28.10 -5.25
CA GLY A 589 2.99 -26.71 -4.93
C GLY A 589 3.41 -26.35 -3.51
N VAL A 590 3.06 -27.18 -2.52
CA VAL A 590 3.44 -27.00 -1.11
C VAL A 590 4.96 -27.04 -0.94
N THR A 591 5.65 -27.96 -1.61
CA THR A 591 7.12 -28.04 -1.56
C THR A 591 7.76 -26.81 -2.20
N SER A 592 7.21 -26.32 -3.32
CA SER A 592 7.68 -25.10 -3.99
C SER A 592 7.50 -23.88 -3.09
N LEU A 593 6.30 -23.70 -2.50
CA LEU A 593 6.04 -22.61 -1.56
C LEU A 593 6.95 -22.68 -0.32
N LYS A 594 7.14 -23.89 0.24
CA LYS A 594 8.08 -24.09 1.36
C LYS A 594 9.50 -23.67 0.99
N ASN A 595 10.02 -24.14 -0.15
CA ASN A 595 11.44 -23.98 -0.48
C ASN A 595 11.76 -22.59 -1.04
N ASP A 596 10.90 -22.05 -1.90
CA ASP A 596 11.13 -20.76 -2.56
C ASP A 596 10.62 -19.58 -1.72
N GLN A 597 9.53 -19.76 -0.97
CA GLN A 597 8.88 -18.69 -0.19
C GLN A 597 9.08 -18.82 1.32
N GLY A 598 9.53 -19.98 1.81
CA GLY A 598 9.65 -20.25 3.25
C GLY A 598 8.32 -20.34 3.99
N LEU A 599 7.21 -20.51 3.27
CA LEU A 599 5.90 -20.58 3.87
C LEU A 599 5.73 -21.90 4.62
N LEU A 600 5.05 -21.84 5.76
CA LEU A 600 4.64 -23.04 6.47
C LEU A 600 3.44 -23.66 5.77
N PRO A 601 3.48 -24.96 5.43
CA PRO A 601 2.35 -25.66 4.82
C PRO A 601 1.09 -25.55 5.67
N THR A 602 -0.07 -25.29 5.08
CA THR A 602 -1.37 -25.24 5.78
C THR A 602 -2.14 -26.57 5.71
N THR A 603 -1.60 -27.57 5.00
CA THR A 603 -2.24 -28.88 4.77
C THR A 603 -2.05 -29.83 5.94
N ASN A 604 -3.05 -30.64 6.25
CA ASN A 604 -2.98 -31.64 7.33
C ASN A 604 -1.81 -32.62 7.11
N ALA A 605 -1.60 -33.09 5.87
CA ALA A 605 -0.57 -34.06 5.53
C ALA A 605 0.87 -33.61 5.84
N ALA A 606 1.18 -32.31 5.66
CA ALA A 606 2.52 -31.80 5.93
C ALA A 606 2.88 -31.84 7.43
N TRP A 607 1.87 -31.73 8.30
CA TRP A 607 2.04 -31.77 9.76
C TRP A 607 2.03 -33.19 10.33
N GLU A 608 1.82 -34.21 9.51
CA GLU A 608 1.94 -35.63 9.86
C GLU A 608 3.24 -36.26 9.33
N ASP A 609 4.00 -35.56 8.48
CA ASP A 609 5.25 -36.04 7.89
C ASP A 609 6.44 -35.93 8.88
N PRO A 610 7.01 -37.06 9.35
CA PRO A 610 8.18 -37.03 10.21
C PRO A 610 9.39 -36.39 9.53
N GLY A 611 9.55 -36.53 8.20
CA GLY A 611 10.63 -35.92 7.45
C GLY A 611 10.58 -34.38 7.51
N PHE A 612 9.38 -33.81 7.51
CA PHE A 612 9.17 -32.39 7.73
C PHE A 612 9.45 -32.01 9.19
N LEU A 613 8.86 -32.72 10.17
CA LEU A 613 8.92 -32.35 11.58
C LEU A 613 10.31 -32.55 12.22
N ASP A 614 11.04 -33.60 11.83
CA ASP A 614 12.35 -33.96 12.39
C ASP A 614 13.55 -33.30 11.68
N GLU A 615 13.31 -32.45 10.68
CA GLU A 615 14.38 -31.73 9.98
C GLU A 615 15.20 -30.88 10.95
N GLU A 616 16.51 -31.14 11.02
CA GLU A 616 17.45 -30.32 11.78
C GLU A 616 17.78 -29.04 11.01
N ILE A 617 17.45 -27.89 11.60
CA ILE A 617 17.61 -26.60 10.93
C ILE A 617 18.96 -25.99 11.33
N ALA A 618 19.94 -26.01 10.41
CA ALA A 618 21.30 -25.54 10.64
C ALA A 618 21.35 -24.08 11.14
N TYR A 619 20.52 -23.20 10.57
CA TYR A 619 20.39 -21.81 11.01
C TYR A 619 20.03 -21.67 12.49
N LEU A 620 19.26 -22.63 13.03
CA LEU A 620 18.88 -22.72 14.43
C LEU A 620 19.80 -23.66 15.23
N GLY A 621 21.03 -23.87 14.75
CA GLY A 621 22.03 -24.75 15.36
C GLY A 621 21.58 -26.19 15.51
N GLY A 622 20.92 -26.74 14.48
CA GLY A 622 20.45 -28.13 14.42
C GLY A 622 19.14 -28.40 15.17
N GLN A 623 18.43 -27.35 15.61
CA GLN A 623 17.17 -27.51 16.31
C GLN A 623 16.07 -28.04 15.37
N LYS A 624 15.29 -29.01 15.85
CA LYS A 624 14.05 -29.50 15.22
C LYS A 624 12.88 -28.53 15.45
N ALA A 625 12.99 -27.31 14.97
CA ALA A 625 12.07 -26.23 15.32
C ALA A 625 10.62 -26.45 14.82
N ARG A 626 10.43 -27.25 13.77
CA ARG A 626 9.10 -27.54 13.23
C ARG A 626 8.20 -28.33 14.19
N GLN A 627 8.77 -29.09 15.14
CA GLN A 627 8.01 -29.69 16.23
C GLN A 627 7.37 -28.62 17.13
N ILE A 628 8.10 -27.54 17.41
CA ILE A 628 7.59 -26.40 18.19
C ILE A 628 6.52 -25.64 17.40
N PHE A 629 6.72 -25.49 16.08
CA PHE A 629 5.71 -24.87 15.22
C PHE A 629 4.41 -25.70 15.22
N ALA A 630 4.52 -27.03 15.21
CA ALA A 630 3.38 -27.95 15.21
C ALA A 630 2.61 -27.88 16.53
N GLU A 631 3.34 -27.86 17.65
CA GLU A 631 2.75 -27.69 18.97
C GLU A 631 2.04 -26.34 19.10
N SER A 632 2.69 -25.26 18.66
CA SER A 632 2.10 -23.93 18.68
C SER A 632 0.83 -23.85 17.80
N ALA A 633 0.88 -24.41 16.58
CA ALA A 633 -0.28 -24.50 15.69
C ALA A 633 -1.46 -25.24 16.34
N LYS A 634 -1.19 -26.37 16.99
CA LYS A 634 -2.22 -27.16 17.70
C LYS A 634 -2.84 -26.41 18.88
N ASN A 635 -2.04 -25.61 19.57
CA ASN A 635 -2.47 -24.90 20.78
C ASN A 635 -2.90 -23.45 20.51
N SER A 636 -2.98 -23.03 19.25
CA SER A 636 -3.46 -21.70 18.88
C SER A 636 -4.91 -21.53 19.34
N VAL A 637 -5.17 -20.45 20.08
CA VAL A 637 -6.52 -20.20 20.61
C VAL A 637 -7.51 -20.06 19.45
N VAL A 638 -8.61 -20.80 19.51
CA VAL A 638 -9.68 -20.78 18.49
C VAL A 638 -10.77 -19.78 18.85
N GLY A 639 -11.61 -19.42 17.87
CA GLY A 639 -12.76 -18.53 18.08
C GLY A 639 -12.47 -17.04 17.90
N TRP A 640 -11.28 -16.68 17.40
CA TRP A 640 -11.01 -15.33 16.93
C TRP A 640 -11.78 -15.06 15.63
N SER A 641 -12.32 -13.85 15.50
CA SER A 641 -12.99 -13.39 14.29
C SER A 641 -12.57 -11.95 13.99
N TRP A 642 -12.53 -11.59 12.72
CA TRP A 642 -12.17 -10.24 12.28
C TRP A 642 -13.42 -9.41 11.99
N LEU A 643 -13.33 -8.09 12.19
CA LEU A 643 -14.37 -7.18 11.77
C LEU A 643 -14.40 -7.07 10.24
N PRO A 644 -15.56 -6.79 9.63
CA PRO A 644 -15.68 -6.60 8.18
C PRO A 644 -14.94 -5.36 7.65
N PHE A 645 -14.32 -4.59 8.54
CA PHE A 645 -13.51 -3.41 8.22
C PHE A 645 -12.16 -3.45 8.96
N GLN A 646 -11.62 -4.65 9.20
CA GLN A 646 -10.36 -4.83 9.93
C GLN A 646 -9.18 -4.02 9.37
N PRO A 647 -9.00 -3.83 8.04
CA PRO A 647 -7.95 -2.97 7.52
C PRO A 647 -8.02 -1.52 8.03
N TYR A 648 -9.23 -0.99 8.24
CA TYR A 648 -9.40 0.32 8.89
C TYR A 648 -9.01 0.28 10.37
N VAL A 649 -9.40 -0.79 11.09
CA VAL A 649 -9.04 -0.98 12.49
C VAL A 649 -7.52 -0.92 12.67
N GLY A 650 -6.77 -1.61 11.80
CA GLY A 650 -5.32 -1.56 11.78
C GLY A 650 -4.73 -0.20 11.40
N SER A 651 -5.31 0.49 10.41
CA SER A 651 -4.76 1.76 9.91
C SER A 651 -4.74 2.90 10.95
N VAL A 652 -5.68 2.89 11.89
CA VAL A 652 -5.76 3.91 12.95
C VAL A 652 -4.97 3.55 14.22
N TYR A 653 -4.29 2.40 14.26
CA TYR A 653 -3.53 1.95 15.43
C TYR A 653 -2.37 2.91 15.77
N LYS A 654 -1.59 3.32 14.76
CA LYS A 654 -0.43 4.21 14.93
C LYS A 654 -0.80 5.57 15.53
N ASP A 655 -1.95 6.10 15.12
CA ASP A 655 -2.44 7.42 15.56
C ASP A 655 -3.14 7.35 16.94
N THR A 656 -3.32 6.15 17.49
CA THR A 656 -3.96 5.92 18.80
C THR A 656 -3.00 5.22 19.75
N VAL A 657 -2.95 3.90 19.72
CA VAL A 657 -2.06 3.07 20.57
C VAL A 657 -0.58 3.39 20.31
N GLY A 658 -0.22 3.61 19.04
CA GLY A 658 1.15 3.98 18.67
C GLY A 658 1.64 5.26 19.33
N GLN A 659 0.78 6.26 19.51
CA GLN A 659 1.13 7.49 20.22
C GLN A 659 1.43 7.23 21.71
N ALA A 660 0.70 6.31 22.33
CA ALA A 660 0.98 5.91 23.71
C ALA A 660 2.31 5.17 23.84
N ILE A 661 2.62 4.29 22.88
CA ILE A 661 3.91 3.58 22.80
C ILE A 661 5.08 4.56 22.68
N SER A 662 5.06 5.43 21.65
CA SER A 662 6.15 6.41 21.43
C SER A 662 6.24 7.45 22.56
N GLY A 663 5.10 7.79 23.17
CA GLY A 663 5.04 8.69 24.33
C GLY A 663 5.44 8.04 25.66
N LYS A 664 5.64 6.72 25.70
CA LYS A 664 5.80 5.92 26.92
C LYS A 664 4.71 6.17 27.96
N THR A 665 3.48 6.35 27.49
CA THR A 665 2.29 6.51 28.33
C THR A 665 1.48 5.21 28.37
N SER A 666 0.31 5.24 29.03
CA SER A 666 -0.53 4.05 29.18
C SER A 666 -1.07 3.56 27.83
N ILE A 667 -0.73 2.31 27.47
CA ILE A 667 -1.32 1.63 26.31
C ILE A 667 -2.83 1.45 26.49
N ALA A 668 -3.32 1.32 27.73
CA ALA A 668 -4.75 1.22 28.01
C ALA A 668 -5.51 2.52 27.64
N GLU A 669 -4.88 3.69 27.80
CA GLU A 669 -5.44 4.96 27.29
C GLU A 669 -5.44 4.98 25.75
N GLY A 670 -4.38 4.44 25.12
CA GLY A 670 -4.32 4.23 23.68
C GLY A 670 -5.45 3.33 23.16
N PHE A 671 -5.76 2.25 23.88
CA PHE A 671 -6.88 1.35 23.60
C PHE A 671 -8.23 2.06 23.67
N ALA A 672 -8.44 2.94 24.65
CA ALA A 672 -9.66 3.74 24.72
C ALA A 672 -9.82 4.69 23.51
N ALA A 673 -8.72 5.33 23.07
CA ALA A 673 -8.72 6.16 21.87
C ALA A 673 -8.99 5.33 20.59
N TRP A 674 -8.41 4.13 20.53
CA TRP A 674 -8.60 3.20 19.42
C TRP A 674 -10.05 2.72 19.33
N GLN A 675 -10.63 2.24 20.44
CA GLN A 675 -12.04 1.86 20.54
C GLN A 675 -12.96 2.97 20.05
N LYS A 676 -12.72 4.21 20.49
CA LYS A 676 -13.51 5.37 20.06
C LYS A 676 -13.46 5.56 18.54
N ARG A 677 -12.27 5.49 17.94
CA ARG A 677 -12.11 5.70 16.49
C ARG A 677 -12.75 4.59 15.65
N ILE A 678 -12.70 3.35 16.16
CA ILE A 678 -13.39 2.21 15.56
C ILE A 678 -14.91 2.37 15.66
N ALA A 679 -15.43 2.79 16.82
CA ALA A 679 -16.86 2.99 17.05
C ALA A 679 -17.45 4.07 16.13
N GLU A 680 -16.75 5.20 15.98
CA GLU A 680 -17.12 6.29 15.07
C GLU A 680 -17.23 5.77 13.63
N TYR A 681 -16.20 5.09 13.15
CA TYR A 681 -16.18 4.55 11.78
C TYR A 681 -17.25 3.49 11.56
N ALA A 682 -17.41 2.53 12.47
CA ALA A 682 -18.43 1.49 12.36
C ALA A 682 -19.83 2.12 12.28
N THR A 683 -20.10 3.16 13.07
CA THR A 683 -21.38 3.91 13.00
C THR A 683 -21.55 4.61 11.64
N GLU A 684 -20.49 5.24 11.11
CA GLU A 684 -20.50 5.88 9.78
C GLU A 684 -20.73 4.87 8.65
N GLN A 685 -20.24 3.63 8.79
CA GLN A 685 -20.47 2.52 7.86
C GLN A 685 -21.85 1.84 8.05
N GLY A 686 -22.68 2.32 8.99
CA GLY A 686 -24.04 1.82 9.20
C GLY A 686 -24.18 0.63 10.14
N PHE A 687 -23.12 0.27 10.88
CA PHE A 687 -23.20 -0.75 11.94
C PHE A 687 -23.86 -0.18 13.19
N THR A 688 -24.57 -1.04 13.93
CA THR A 688 -25.03 -0.70 15.28
C THR A 688 -23.90 -1.00 16.25
N VAL A 689 -23.42 0.02 16.98
CA VAL A 689 -22.25 -0.12 17.86
C VAL A 689 -22.64 -0.08 19.33
N THR A 690 -22.14 -1.04 20.10
CA THR A 690 -22.16 -1.04 21.58
C THR A 690 -20.71 -1.01 22.08
N ALA A 691 -20.30 0.05 22.78
CA ALA A 691 -18.99 0.12 23.42
C ALA A 691 -19.12 -0.10 24.94
N LYS A 692 -18.28 -0.96 25.51
CA LYS A 692 -18.23 -1.25 26.95
C LYS A 692 -17.08 -0.51 27.64
#